data_AF-A0A067RNQ0-F1
#
_entry.id   AF-A0A067RNQ0-F1
#
_cell.length_a   1.000
_cell.length_b   1.000
_cell.length_c   1.000
_cell.angle_alpha   90.00
_cell.angle_beta   90.00
_cell.angle_gamma   90.00
#
_symmetry.space_group_name_H-M   'P 1'
#
loop_
_entity.id
_entity.type
_entity.pdbx_description
1 polymer ?
#
loop_
_entity_poly.entity_id
_entity_poly.type
_entity_poly.pdbx_seq_one_letter_code
_entity_poly.pdbx_strand_id
1 'polypeptide(L)'
;HHSRQGSGTSLGSFSLDGVQEELVSSPPLLKRQDSSEVKLADGKVLNQKDVKRLEKREDEWRRKLQKLEEEWTKKLEKKEDEWKKQMEEKQKDWRRSLELLEKEKGALEEEKREIVQQKLNLEEALKIADEYKKKVFQYQEDIDQLEGFQTQEMAKIKHLLLVKEQELAEKAAALKEASSKIENFKLEITRLRHYEEELANLQDDLESLRHSSDRERSQLSSNLAQSEEDVRHLKDRVAVLEQRTNSECINLGAELSVNDRVQALLGERILLERRLEEVHLHLSDIKSSWSGKISSLETQVERLCRQAAEEGTERRRTEQERDALMERIKALEVIVEKGKSTAKEKDEKIDRLKEERDVLIEELKDMKAKRDQELASLQQEIDLFGVENKDIKTQLIEIEKRLKESETDCAHLNVALEGEKSGNATLHLEVARLRDALEAERTRNANLSISLDRERGEKDTTLLRNAQVNQQVELAKQELREQAQESVELHNRIATMEKELSEKNREIEKMKIDSEKISKRIQDLESLEHDKQAASNLEQELRNNMTELEEQLIEKNKNIRVLQQRLSDMKKTLQRELRLPVQSVDGTSTTESEPFTQAAVLAPSSSRHLQQKQHHQAVTNHQMTDDDDDVNFKYLKHVLIKFLTSREYEAQHLTRAVATLLRFSPEEERLLRETLEWKMSWFGTRPSLGFGQTAKTIPPS
;
A
#
# COMPACT_ATOMS: atom_id res chain seq x y z
N HIS A 1 43.08 34.76 -23.31
CA HIS A 1 42.98 36.06 -23.99
C HIS A 1 41.75 36.79 -23.45
N HIS A 2 41.90 38.02 -22.93
CA HIS A 2 40.83 38.94 -22.46
C HIS A 2 39.92 38.45 -21.29
N SER A 3 39.23 39.29 -20.49
CA SER A 3 39.55 40.59 -19.87
C SER A 3 38.42 40.98 -18.87
N ARG A 4 38.72 41.85 -17.88
CA ARG A 4 37.87 42.47 -16.81
C ARG A 4 37.95 41.77 -15.43
N GLN A 5 38.32 42.38 -14.29
CA GLN A 5 38.22 43.75 -13.69
C GLN A 5 36.95 44.04 -12.86
N GLY A 6 37.19 44.50 -11.62
CA GLY A 6 36.25 45.13 -10.67
C GLY A 6 35.49 44.13 -9.79
N SER A 7 35.21 44.35 -8.50
CA SER A 7 35.61 45.34 -7.47
C SER A 7 35.34 44.65 -6.10
N GLY A 8 35.95 44.95 -4.95
CA GLY A 8 36.42 46.22 -4.44
C GLY A 8 35.47 46.76 -3.35
N THR A 9 35.40 46.10 -2.17
CA THR A 9 34.73 46.68 -0.98
C THR A 9 35.43 46.28 0.32
N SER A 10 35.65 47.26 1.19
CA SER A 10 36.39 47.15 2.45
C SER A 10 35.46 47.34 3.65
N LEU A 11 35.48 46.39 4.57
CA LEU A 11 35.05 46.43 5.98
C LEU A 11 35.90 45.36 6.67
N GLY A 12 36.63 45.56 7.76
CA GLY A 12 36.55 46.58 8.80
C GLY A 12 37.00 45.93 10.11
N SER A 13 38.24 45.42 10.14
CA SER A 13 38.77 44.64 11.27
C SER A 13 39.19 45.55 12.43
N PHE A 14 38.32 45.70 13.43
CA PHE A 14 38.69 46.27 14.72
C PHE A 14 39.35 45.21 15.60
N SER A 15 40.67 45.13 15.55
CA SER A 15 41.46 44.41 16.54
C SER A 15 41.67 45.31 17.77
N LEU A 16 41.17 44.88 18.94
CA LEU A 16 41.68 45.38 20.22
C LEU A 16 43.07 44.79 20.44
N ASP A 17 44.08 45.65 20.55
CA ASP A 17 45.16 45.49 21.54
C ASP A 17 45.85 46.85 21.76
N GLY A 18 46.49 47.06 22.91
CA GLY A 18 47.20 48.30 23.23
C GLY A 18 46.96 48.82 24.65
N VAL A 19 47.45 48.08 25.64
CA VAL A 19 47.56 48.50 27.05
C VAL A 19 48.23 49.87 27.17
N GLN A 20 47.64 50.79 27.96
CA GLN A 20 48.36 51.95 28.48
C GLN A 20 48.03 52.13 29.97
N GLU A 21 48.90 51.61 30.83
CA GLU A 21 48.98 52.05 32.22
C GLU A 21 49.52 53.49 32.25
N GLU A 22 48.68 54.47 32.58
CA GLU A 22 49.17 55.75 33.10
C GLU A 22 48.57 56.05 34.47
N LEU A 23 49.40 55.84 35.48
CA LEU A 23 49.10 55.91 36.90
C LEU A 23 49.52 57.29 37.42
N VAL A 24 48.63 58.30 37.32
CA VAL A 24 48.96 59.68 37.69
C VAL A 24 47.89 60.35 38.56
N SER A 25 48.30 60.65 39.80
CA SER A 25 47.86 61.80 40.62
C SER A 25 46.42 61.86 41.17
N SER A 26 46.22 61.18 42.31
CA SER A 26 45.41 61.72 43.41
C SER A 26 46.32 62.28 44.53
N PRO A 27 46.30 63.59 44.82
CA PRO A 27 46.87 64.14 46.04
C PRO A 27 45.83 64.94 46.87
N PRO A 28 46.08 65.24 48.16
CA PRO A 28 47.03 64.65 49.10
C PRO A 28 46.36 64.21 50.43
N LEU A 29 47.11 63.57 51.33
CA LEU A 29 46.72 63.54 52.76
C LEU A 29 47.91 63.77 53.70
N LEU A 30 47.65 64.57 54.74
CA LEU A 30 48.43 64.78 55.97
C LEU A 30 49.74 65.60 55.90
N LYS A 31 49.61 66.86 56.34
CA LYS A 31 50.31 67.28 57.57
C LYS A 31 49.41 68.18 58.43
N ARG A 32 49.34 67.90 59.73
CA ARG A 32 48.64 68.73 60.72
C ARG A 32 49.38 70.05 60.93
N GLN A 33 48.63 71.12 61.11
CA GLN A 33 48.99 72.21 62.02
C GLN A 33 47.70 72.75 62.65
N ASP A 34 47.76 73.07 63.94
CA ASP A 34 46.58 73.33 64.77
C ASP A 34 46.01 74.75 64.66
N SER A 35 44.75 74.86 65.10
CA SER A 35 44.07 76.04 65.68
C SER A 35 43.15 76.93 64.82
N SER A 36 41.98 77.21 65.43
CA SER A 36 41.17 78.44 65.36
C SER A 36 39.92 78.49 64.46
N GLU A 37 38.78 78.49 65.15
CA GLU A 37 37.42 79.01 64.83
C GLU A 37 36.99 79.27 63.38
N VAL A 38 35.99 78.52 62.91
CA VAL A 38 35.22 78.83 61.69
C VAL A 38 34.04 79.77 62.02
N LYS A 39 34.06 80.99 61.47
CA LYS A 39 32.95 81.97 61.55
C LYS A 39 32.17 82.00 60.24
N LEU A 40 30.84 82.10 60.30
CA LEU A 40 30.00 82.33 59.13
C LEU A 40 29.89 83.83 58.77
N ALA A 41 29.52 84.09 57.52
CA ALA A 41 29.46 85.43 56.92
C ALA A 41 28.41 86.38 57.53
N ASP A 42 27.55 85.91 58.44
CA ASP A 42 26.57 86.74 59.18
C ASP A 42 27.08 87.22 60.56
N GLY A 43 28.33 86.88 60.92
CA GLY A 43 28.94 87.27 62.19
C GLY A 43 28.56 86.43 63.41
N LYS A 44 27.72 85.38 63.27
CA LYS A 44 27.47 84.44 64.36
C LYS A 44 28.63 83.46 64.52
N VAL A 45 29.17 83.40 65.74
CA VAL A 45 30.11 82.35 66.16
C VAL A 45 29.32 81.07 66.38
N LEU A 46 29.57 80.03 65.58
CA LEU A 46 28.98 78.72 65.84
C LEU A 46 29.62 78.11 67.09
N ASN A 47 28.78 77.76 68.06
CA ASN A 47 29.22 76.94 69.18
C ASN A 47 29.58 75.53 68.65
N GLN A 48 30.50 74.82 69.31
CA GLN A 48 30.98 73.51 68.89
C GLN A 48 29.87 72.45 68.76
N LYS A 49 28.73 72.65 69.44
CA LYS A 49 27.50 71.83 69.27
C LYS A 49 26.78 72.09 67.95
N ASP A 50 26.86 73.29 67.40
CA ASP A 50 26.21 73.68 66.14
C ASP A 50 27.03 73.25 64.94
N VAL A 51 28.37 73.37 65.02
CA VAL A 51 29.28 72.76 64.05
C VAL A 51 29.02 71.26 63.95
N LYS A 52 28.99 70.54 65.08
CA LYS A 52 28.64 69.10 65.13
C LYS A 52 27.22 68.76 64.64
N ARG A 53 26.28 69.71 64.61
CA ARG A 53 24.93 69.52 64.03
C ARG A 53 24.93 69.75 62.51
N LEU A 54 25.76 70.66 62.01
CA LEU A 54 25.97 70.85 60.58
C LEU A 54 26.80 69.71 59.99
N GLU A 55 27.91 69.31 60.61
CA GLU A 55 28.71 68.13 60.23
C GLU A 55 27.83 66.88 60.12
N LYS A 56 26.99 66.58 61.13
CA LYS A 56 26.05 65.45 61.06
C LYS A 56 25.04 65.55 59.91
N ARG A 57 24.55 66.76 59.62
CA ARG A 57 23.65 67.00 58.47
C ARG A 57 24.39 66.84 57.15
N GLU A 58 25.61 67.35 57.06
CA GLU A 58 26.48 67.22 55.90
C GLU A 58 26.81 65.75 55.64
N ASP A 59 27.19 64.99 56.66
CA ASP A 59 27.38 63.54 56.57
C ASP A 59 26.10 62.80 56.16
N GLU A 60 24.93 63.24 56.62
CA GLU A 60 23.64 62.69 56.17
C GLU A 60 23.34 63.01 54.70
N TRP A 61 23.66 64.23 54.24
CA TRP A 61 23.51 64.61 52.84
C TRP A 61 24.54 63.90 51.95
N ARG A 62 25.81 63.78 52.38
CA ARG A 62 26.85 62.98 51.73
C ARG A 62 26.44 61.51 51.64
N ARG A 63 25.95 60.91 52.73
CA ARG A 63 25.42 59.52 52.72
C ARG A 63 24.17 59.35 51.85
N LYS A 64 23.31 60.37 51.73
CA LYS A 64 22.16 60.35 50.80
C LYS A 64 22.59 60.48 49.34
N LEU A 65 23.52 61.40 49.05
CA LEU A 65 24.07 61.64 47.71
C LEU A 65 24.82 60.39 47.23
N GLN A 66 25.72 59.86 48.05
CA GLN A 66 26.43 58.60 47.79
C GLN A 66 25.47 57.44 47.52
N LYS A 67 24.40 57.28 48.31
CA LYS A 67 23.37 56.26 48.03
C LYS A 67 22.65 56.49 46.70
N LEU A 68 22.35 57.74 46.36
CA LEU A 68 21.74 58.10 45.07
C LEU A 68 22.70 57.83 43.90
N GLU A 69 23.98 58.14 44.06
CA GLU A 69 25.05 57.82 43.11
C GLU A 69 25.20 56.30 42.95
N GLU A 70 25.28 55.54 44.04
CA GLU A 70 25.30 54.07 44.05
C GLU A 70 24.02 53.45 43.44
N GLU A 71 22.86 54.07 43.60
CA GLU A 71 21.62 53.64 42.94
C GLU A 71 21.62 53.96 41.44
N TRP A 72 22.21 55.08 41.04
CA TRP A 72 22.35 55.46 39.63
C TRP A 72 23.41 54.62 38.90
N THR A 73 24.56 54.34 39.52
CA THR A 73 25.56 53.42 38.93
C THR A 73 24.98 52.02 38.79
N LYS A 74 24.32 51.47 39.81
CA LYS A 74 23.62 50.17 39.72
C LYS A 74 22.50 50.15 38.66
N LYS A 75 21.86 51.28 38.36
CA LYS A 75 20.89 51.40 37.24
C LYS A 75 21.60 51.44 35.90
N LEU A 76 22.75 52.11 35.81
CA LEU A 76 23.57 52.19 34.60
C LEU A 76 24.16 50.82 34.26
N GLU A 77 24.82 50.17 35.21
CA GLU A 77 25.37 48.80 35.10
C GLU A 77 24.29 47.80 34.66
N LYS A 78 23.11 47.81 35.30
CA LYS A 78 21.98 46.97 34.88
C LYS A 78 21.52 47.24 33.45
N LYS A 79 21.57 48.50 33.00
CA LYS A 79 21.25 48.83 31.61
C LYS A 79 22.33 48.35 30.67
N GLU A 80 23.61 48.55 30.99
CA GLU A 80 24.74 48.04 30.19
C GLU A 80 24.68 46.51 30.07
N ASP A 81 24.38 45.79 31.15
CA ASP A 81 24.15 44.33 31.15
C ASP A 81 22.95 43.92 30.28
N GLU A 82 21.83 44.66 30.33
CA GLU A 82 20.66 44.42 29.46
C GLU A 82 21.01 44.63 27.98
N TRP A 83 21.68 45.74 27.64
CA TRP A 83 22.13 46.03 26.27
C TRP A 83 23.15 45.00 25.78
N LYS A 84 24.09 44.59 26.63
CA LYS A 84 25.09 43.55 26.32
C LYS A 84 24.42 42.21 26.04
N LYS A 85 23.46 41.78 26.87
CA LYS A 85 22.66 40.56 26.63
C LYS A 85 21.89 40.64 25.31
N GLN A 86 21.23 41.76 25.02
CA GLN A 86 20.51 41.93 23.75
C GLN A 86 21.45 41.87 22.53
N MET A 87 22.67 42.41 22.64
CA MET A 87 23.68 42.31 21.57
C MET A 87 24.22 40.89 21.43
N GLU A 88 24.46 40.17 22.52
CA GLU A 88 24.86 38.76 22.50
C GLU A 88 23.76 37.85 21.93
N GLU A 89 22.49 38.10 22.24
CA GLU A 89 21.34 37.40 21.66
C GLU A 89 21.24 37.68 20.16
N LYS A 90 21.27 38.94 19.72
CA LYS A 90 21.29 39.28 18.29
C LYS A 90 22.49 38.64 17.56
N GLN A 91 23.67 38.60 18.18
CA GLN A 91 24.85 37.94 17.60
C GLN A 91 24.71 36.40 17.56
N LYS A 92 23.95 35.78 18.46
CA LYS A 92 23.59 34.35 18.38
C LYS A 92 22.57 34.12 17.27
N ASP A 93 21.54 34.97 17.17
CA ASP A 93 20.50 34.88 16.13
C ASP A 93 21.08 35.04 14.72
N TRP A 94 21.96 36.04 14.52
CA TRP A 94 22.69 36.23 13.27
C TRP A 94 23.58 35.04 12.90
N ARG A 95 24.28 34.43 13.88
CA ARG A 95 25.06 33.21 13.65
C ARG A 95 24.18 32.03 13.23
N ARG A 96 23.06 31.78 13.92
CA ARG A 96 22.12 30.72 13.53
C ARG A 96 21.53 30.97 12.13
N SER A 97 21.26 32.22 11.77
CA SER A 97 20.77 32.58 10.43
C SER A 97 21.82 32.36 9.34
N LEU A 98 23.11 32.63 9.63
CA LEU A 98 24.22 32.31 8.73
C LEU A 98 24.42 30.79 8.58
N GLU A 99 24.42 30.04 9.68
CA GLU A 99 24.51 28.57 9.66
C GLU A 99 23.36 27.92 8.88
N LEU A 100 22.16 28.49 8.93
CA LEU A 100 21.01 28.05 8.12
C LEU A 100 21.23 28.32 6.63
N LEU A 101 21.61 29.55 6.26
CA LEU A 101 21.92 29.93 4.87
C LEU A 101 23.07 29.11 4.28
N GLU A 102 24.09 28.77 5.07
CA GLU A 102 25.24 27.99 4.61
C GLU A 102 24.88 26.50 4.43
N LYS A 103 23.99 25.95 5.28
CA LYS A 103 23.39 24.62 5.07
C LYS A 103 22.49 24.57 3.84
N GLU A 104 21.64 25.58 3.64
CA GLU A 104 20.74 25.68 2.48
C GLU A 104 21.54 25.81 1.18
N LYS A 105 22.58 26.64 1.17
CA LYS A 105 23.55 26.73 0.07
C LYS A 105 24.22 25.37 -0.21
N GLY A 106 24.67 24.66 0.83
CA GLY A 106 25.27 23.34 0.69
C GLY A 106 24.30 22.32 0.06
N ALA A 107 23.04 22.31 0.49
CA ALA A 107 22.00 21.45 -0.08
C ALA A 107 21.74 21.77 -1.56
N LEU A 108 21.64 23.05 -1.93
CA LEU A 108 21.48 23.48 -3.32
C LEU A 108 22.71 23.15 -4.19
N GLU A 109 23.92 23.16 -3.61
CA GLU A 109 25.15 22.72 -4.30
C GLU A 109 25.25 21.19 -4.45
N GLU A 110 24.63 20.40 -3.57
CA GLU A 110 24.45 18.95 -3.70
C GLU A 110 23.41 18.63 -4.79
N GLU A 111 22.22 19.23 -4.73
CA GLU A 111 21.14 19.06 -5.72
C GLU A 111 21.62 19.45 -7.12
N LYS A 112 22.35 20.56 -7.25
CA LYS A 112 22.96 20.98 -8.51
C LYS A 112 23.97 19.97 -9.04
N ARG A 113 24.77 19.33 -8.19
CA ARG A 113 25.71 18.26 -8.59
C ARG A 113 24.94 17.03 -9.07
N GLU A 114 23.87 16.65 -8.39
CA GLU A 114 23.03 15.52 -8.78
C GLU A 114 22.34 15.77 -10.14
N ILE A 115 21.73 16.95 -10.35
CA ILE A 115 21.13 17.34 -11.63
C ILE A 115 22.17 17.31 -12.77
N VAL A 116 23.40 17.77 -12.52
CA VAL A 116 24.48 17.71 -13.53
C VAL A 116 24.87 16.26 -13.84
N GLN A 117 24.93 15.38 -12.84
CA GLN A 117 25.22 13.96 -13.07
C GLN A 117 24.08 13.26 -13.84
N GLN A 118 22.82 13.49 -13.46
CA GLN A 118 21.65 12.99 -14.19
C GLN A 118 21.65 13.49 -15.64
N LYS A 119 21.99 14.76 -15.88
CA LYS A 119 22.13 15.33 -17.23
C LYS A 119 23.20 14.60 -18.04
N LEU A 120 24.39 14.36 -17.48
CA LEU A 120 25.47 13.63 -18.17
C LEU A 120 25.05 12.21 -18.54
N ASN A 121 24.41 11.49 -17.61
CA ASN A 121 23.90 10.15 -17.85
C ASN A 121 22.84 10.13 -18.98
N LEU A 122 21.97 11.14 -19.05
CA LEU A 122 20.99 11.31 -20.13
C LEU A 122 21.64 11.69 -21.47
N GLU A 123 22.68 12.52 -21.48
CA GLU A 123 23.46 12.85 -22.69
C GLU A 123 24.18 11.61 -23.25
N GLU A 124 24.71 10.75 -22.38
CA GLU A 124 25.32 9.47 -22.78
C GLU A 124 24.27 8.47 -23.32
N ALA A 125 23.13 8.32 -22.62
CA ALA A 125 22.02 7.48 -23.10
C ALA A 125 21.46 7.96 -24.45
N LEU A 126 21.37 9.28 -24.67
CA LEU A 126 20.98 9.88 -25.95
C LEU A 126 21.98 9.53 -27.06
N LYS A 127 23.29 9.64 -26.77
CA LYS A 127 24.35 9.30 -27.72
C LYS A 127 24.31 7.82 -28.12
N ILE A 128 24.11 6.93 -27.15
CA ILE A 128 23.94 5.49 -27.38
C ILE A 128 22.70 5.23 -28.27
N ALA A 129 21.58 5.89 -27.99
CA ALA A 129 20.36 5.78 -28.80
C ALA A 129 20.57 6.28 -30.25
N ASP A 130 21.30 7.38 -30.45
CA ASP A 130 21.66 7.88 -31.78
C ASP A 130 22.62 6.94 -32.54
N GLU A 131 23.53 6.25 -31.84
CA GLU A 131 24.39 5.22 -32.44
C GLU A 131 23.60 3.97 -32.85
N TYR A 132 22.64 3.50 -32.03
CA TYR A 132 21.70 2.45 -32.42
C TYR A 132 20.85 2.86 -33.62
N LYS A 133 20.32 4.09 -33.62
CA LYS A 133 19.53 4.64 -34.73
C LYS A 133 20.32 4.67 -36.05
N LYS A 134 21.61 5.04 -36.02
CA LYS A 134 22.50 4.96 -37.19
C LYS A 134 22.68 3.52 -37.69
N LYS A 135 22.88 2.54 -36.80
CA LYS A 135 22.97 1.12 -37.16
C LYS A 135 21.68 0.61 -37.81
N VAL A 136 20.51 1.01 -37.30
CA VAL A 136 19.21 0.67 -37.90
C VAL A 136 19.07 1.24 -39.31
N PHE A 137 19.48 2.49 -39.55
CA PHE A 137 19.48 3.05 -40.91
C PHE A 137 20.44 2.31 -41.85
N GLN A 138 21.66 1.98 -41.39
CA GLN A 138 22.60 1.19 -42.20
C GLN A 138 21.99 -0.16 -42.58
N TYR A 139 21.41 -0.90 -41.63
CA TYR A 139 20.76 -2.17 -41.94
C TYR A 139 19.57 -2.02 -42.91
N GLN A 140 18.83 -0.91 -42.88
CA GLN A 140 17.79 -0.65 -43.87
C GLN A 140 18.39 -0.38 -45.26
N GLU A 141 19.45 0.42 -45.36
CA GLU A 141 20.16 0.67 -46.64
C GLU A 141 20.77 -0.63 -47.21
N ASP A 142 21.28 -1.52 -46.35
CA ASP A 142 21.82 -2.82 -46.74
C ASP A 142 20.70 -3.77 -47.24
N ILE A 143 19.52 -3.75 -46.59
CA ILE A 143 18.34 -4.50 -47.05
C ILE A 143 17.85 -3.97 -48.41
N ASP A 144 17.69 -2.66 -48.56
CA ASP A 144 17.24 -2.05 -49.81
C ASP A 144 18.20 -2.36 -50.99
N GLN A 145 19.52 -2.42 -50.72
CA GLN A 145 20.52 -2.86 -51.68
C GLN A 145 20.37 -4.34 -52.06
N LEU A 146 20.16 -5.23 -51.08
CA LEU A 146 19.94 -6.66 -51.32
C LEU A 146 18.66 -6.92 -52.11
N GLU A 147 17.56 -6.22 -51.81
CA GLU A 147 16.32 -6.26 -52.60
C GLU A 147 16.53 -5.75 -54.03
N GLY A 148 17.35 -4.70 -54.21
CA GLY A 148 17.79 -4.20 -55.51
C GLY A 148 18.56 -5.25 -56.33
N PHE A 149 19.53 -5.93 -55.71
CA PHE A 149 20.27 -7.03 -56.37
C PHE A 149 19.35 -8.21 -56.70
N GLN A 150 18.51 -8.65 -55.76
CA GLN A 150 17.55 -9.74 -55.98
C GLN A 150 16.58 -9.40 -57.13
N THR A 151 16.10 -8.16 -57.22
CA THR A 151 15.25 -7.69 -58.31
C THR A 151 15.97 -7.74 -59.66
N GLN A 152 17.25 -7.34 -59.69
CA GLN A 152 18.07 -7.41 -60.89
C GLN A 152 18.36 -8.86 -61.33
N GLU A 153 18.64 -9.76 -60.39
CA GLU A 153 18.85 -11.18 -60.69
C GLU A 153 17.57 -11.87 -61.15
N MET A 154 16.44 -11.61 -60.50
CA MET A 154 15.13 -12.10 -60.94
C MET A 154 14.77 -11.60 -62.34
N ALA A 155 15.15 -10.37 -62.72
CA ALA A 155 14.99 -9.88 -64.09
C ALA A 155 15.88 -10.62 -65.09
N LYS A 156 17.16 -10.89 -64.76
CA LYS A 156 18.07 -11.70 -65.59
C LYS A 156 17.56 -13.13 -65.77
N ILE A 157 17.09 -13.78 -64.69
CA ILE A 157 16.52 -15.13 -64.72
C ILE A 157 15.26 -15.16 -65.57
N LYS A 158 14.34 -14.20 -65.41
CA LYS A 158 13.14 -14.09 -66.26
C LYS A 158 13.49 -13.92 -67.75
N HIS A 159 14.48 -13.09 -68.08
CA HIS A 159 14.91 -12.92 -69.47
C HIS A 159 15.53 -14.20 -70.03
N LEU A 160 16.42 -14.87 -69.28
CA LEU A 160 17.03 -16.13 -69.70
C LEU A 160 16.00 -17.25 -69.87
N LEU A 161 15.01 -17.32 -68.97
CA LEU A 161 13.89 -18.26 -69.06
C LEU A 161 13.06 -18.01 -70.33
N LEU A 162 12.68 -16.75 -70.59
CA LEU A 162 11.91 -16.38 -71.79
C LEU A 162 12.66 -16.73 -73.09
N VAL A 163 13.97 -16.48 -73.14
CA VAL A 163 14.82 -16.89 -74.28
C VAL A 163 14.85 -18.42 -74.43
N LYS A 164 14.89 -19.17 -73.33
CA LYS A 164 14.85 -20.64 -73.37
C LYS A 164 13.49 -21.20 -73.75
N GLU A 165 12.40 -20.57 -73.33
CA GLU A 165 11.04 -20.89 -73.77
C GLU A 165 10.88 -20.64 -75.28
N GLN A 166 11.42 -19.54 -75.81
CA GLN A 166 11.46 -19.27 -77.24
C GLN A 166 12.31 -20.32 -78.00
N GLU A 167 13.54 -20.62 -77.56
CA GLU A 167 14.37 -21.68 -78.16
C GLU A 167 13.66 -23.05 -78.17
N LEU A 168 12.90 -23.38 -77.12
CA LEU A 168 12.13 -24.62 -77.04
C LEU A 168 10.94 -24.61 -78.01
N ALA A 169 10.24 -23.49 -78.14
CA ALA A 169 9.16 -23.33 -79.11
C ALA A 169 9.66 -23.46 -80.57
N GLU A 170 10.80 -22.84 -80.90
CA GLU A 170 11.45 -22.95 -82.20
C GLU A 170 11.88 -24.39 -82.50
N LYS A 171 12.51 -25.08 -81.53
CA LYS A 171 12.87 -26.51 -81.66
C LYS A 171 11.65 -27.41 -81.81
N ALA A 172 10.57 -27.15 -81.09
CA ALA A 172 9.31 -27.90 -81.22
C ALA A 172 8.66 -27.70 -82.60
N ALA A 173 8.70 -26.49 -83.14
CA ALA A 173 8.23 -26.20 -84.50
C ALA A 173 9.07 -26.94 -85.56
N ALA A 174 10.40 -26.87 -85.45
CA ALA A 174 11.32 -27.57 -86.35
C ALA A 174 11.16 -29.10 -86.28
N LEU A 175 10.96 -29.66 -85.09
CA LEU A 175 10.68 -31.08 -84.90
C LEU A 175 9.36 -31.50 -85.58
N LYS A 176 8.30 -30.67 -85.45
CA LYS A 176 7.01 -30.91 -86.10
C LYS A 176 7.12 -30.86 -87.63
N GLU A 177 7.88 -29.92 -88.17
CA GLU A 177 8.16 -29.83 -89.61
C GLU A 177 8.95 -31.06 -90.10
N ALA A 178 10.01 -31.45 -89.41
CA ALA A 178 10.79 -32.65 -89.71
C ALA A 178 9.94 -33.92 -89.66
N SER A 179 9.04 -34.03 -88.67
CA SER A 179 8.10 -35.14 -88.54
C SER A 179 7.12 -35.21 -89.71
N SER A 180 6.61 -34.05 -90.16
CA SER A 180 5.76 -33.96 -91.34
C SER A 180 6.50 -34.35 -92.63
N LYS A 181 7.77 -33.96 -92.78
CA LYS A 181 8.60 -34.38 -93.93
C LYS A 181 8.85 -35.89 -93.93
N ILE A 182 9.14 -36.47 -92.77
CA ILE A 182 9.28 -37.93 -92.61
C ILE A 182 7.99 -38.64 -93.02
N GLU A 183 6.82 -38.16 -92.59
CA GLU A 183 5.54 -38.78 -92.96
C GLU A 183 5.26 -38.68 -94.46
N ASN A 184 5.54 -37.53 -95.09
CA ASN A 184 5.47 -37.37 -96.54
C ASN A 184 6.40 -38.35 -97.28
N PHE A 185 7.63 -38.56 -96.79
CA PHE A 185 8.54 -39.53 -97.38
C PHE A 185 8.08 -40.98 -97.18
N LYS A 186 7.46 -41.34 -96.05
CA LYS A 186 6.84 -42.67 -95.87
C LYS A 186 5.70 -42.91 -96.87
N LEU A 187 4.84 -41.91 -97.09
CA LEU A 187 3.77 -41.99 -98.09
C LEU A 187 4.35 -42.16 -99.50
N GLU A 188 5.40 -41.42 -99.84
CA GLU A 188 6.08 -41.53 -101.12
C GLU A 188 6.77 -42.89 -101.31
N ILE A 189 7.48 -43.41 -100.29
CA ILE A 189 8.02 -44.78 -100.29
C ILE A 189 6.91 -45.82 -100.48
N THR A 190 5.77 -45.64 -99.82
CA THR A 190 4.62 -46.55 -99.96
C THR A 190 4.05 -46.52 -101.38
N ARG A 191 4.03 -45.35 -102.04
CA ARG A 191 3.66 -45.21 -103.46
C ARG A 191 4.69 -45.89 -104.38
N LEU A 192 5.98 -45.69 -104.13
CA LEU A 192 7.06 -46.24 -104.96
C LEU A 192 7.13 -47.77 -104.89
N ARG A 193 6.86 -48.38 -103.73
CA ARG A 193 6.79 -49.85 -103.59
C ARG A 193 5.82 -50.52 -104.56
N HIS A 194 4.69 -49.88 -104.85
CA HIS A 194 3.74 -50.42 -105.82
C HIS A 194 4.34 -50.49 -107.24
N TYR A 195 5.12 -49.47 -107.63
CA TYR A 195 5.87 -49.49 -108.89
C TYR A 195 7.03 -50.48 -108.88
N GLU A 196 7.67 -50.74 -107.73
CA GLU A 196 8.67 -51.81 -107.59
C GLU A 196 8.03 -53.19 -107.83
N GLU A 197 6.83 -53.43 -107.30
CA GLU A 197 6.05 -54.65 -107.55
C GLU A 197 5.61 -54.78 -109.02
N GLU A 198 5.12 -53.69 -109.64
CA GLU A 198 4.79 -53.67 -111.08
C GLU A 198 6.01 -53.95 -111.97
N LEU A 199 7.17 -53.36 -111.66
CA LEU A 199 8.41 -53.59 -112.39
C LEU A 199 8.91 -55.04 -112.23
N ALA A 200 8.78 -55.63 -111.05
CA ALA A 200 9.11 -57.05 -110.83
C ALA A 200 8.22 -57.96 -111.69
N ASN A 201 6.90 -57.74 -111.70
CA ASN A 201 5.97 -58.51 -112.54
C ASN A 201 6.30 -58.36 -114.04
N LEU A 202 6.59 -57.14 -114.51
CA LEU A 202 7.00 -56.90 -115.90
C LEU A 202 8.33 -57.57 -116.25
N GLN A 203 9.26 -57.67 -115.30
CA GLN A 203 10.52 -58.37 -115.49
C GLN A 203 10.31 -59.89 -115.62
N ASP A 204 9.46 -60.48 -114.78
CA ASP A 204 9.08 -61.90 -114.86
C ASP A 204 8.37 -62.22 -116.19
N ASP A 205 7.46 -61.35 -116.64
CA ASP A 205 6.79 -61.47 -117.95
C ASP A 205 7.79 -61.39 -119.12
N LEU A 206 8.76 -60.48 -119.06
CA LEU A 206 9.82 -60.36 -120.06
C LEU A 206 10.74 -61.59 -120.09
N GLU A 207 11.09 -62.15 -118.93
CA GLU A 207 11.90 -63.37 -118.86
C GLU A 207 11.11 -64.60 -119.37
N SER A 208 9.82 -64.69 -119.08
CA SER A 208 8.89 -65.67 -119.64
C SER A 208 8.81 -65.59 -121.17
N LEU A 209 8.62 -64.39 -121.73
CA LEU A 209 8.60 -64.14 -123.19
C LEU A 209 9.96 -64.42 -123.85
N ARG A 210 11.06 -64.11 -123.17
CA ARG A 210 12.40 -64.46 -123.65
C ARG A 210 12.57 -65.97 -123.72
N HIS A 211 12.15 -66.70 -122.69
CA HIS A 211 12.19 -68.17 -122.67
C HIS A 211 11.28 -68.82 -123.71
N SER A 212 10.09 -68.28 -124.00
CA SER A 212 9.27 -68.80 -125.11
C SER A 212 9.93 -68.53 -126.47
N SER A 213 10.43 -67.31 -126.69
CA SER A 213 11.11 -66.94 -127.94
C SER A 213 12.38 -67.76 -128.18
N ASP A 214 13.21 -68.02 -127.15
CA ASP A 214 14.40 -68.87 -127.28
C ASP A 214 14.05 -70.34 -127.55
N ARG A 215 12.92 -70.85 -127.03
CA ARG A 215 12.40 -72.19 -127.38
C ARG A 215 11.95 -72.26 -128.83
N GLU A 216 11.15 -71.30 -129.29
CA GLU A 216 10.70 -71.20 -130.68
C GLU A 216 11.88 -71.06 -131.65
N ARG A 217 12.85 -70.20 -131.33
CA ARG A 217 14.09 -70.03 -132.10
C ARG A 217 14.90 -71.32 -132.18
N SER A 218 15.01 -72.06 -131.09
CA SER A 218 15.70 -73.37 -131.06
C SER A 218 14.96 -74.41 -131.92
N GLN A 219 13.63 -74.42 -131.87
CA GLN A 219 12.78 -75.31 -132.66
C GLN A 219 12.85 -74.99 -134.17
N LEU A 220 12.79 -73.70 -134.53
CA LEU A 220 12.98 -73.24 -135.91
C LEU A 220 14.38 -73.56 -136.43
N SER A 221 15.43 -73.37 -135.61
CA SER A 221 16.81 -73.73 -135.97
C SER A 221 16.97 -75.24 -136.20
N SER A 222 16.30 -76.08 -135.42
CA SER A 222 16.27 -77.54 -135.61
C SER A 222 15.58 -77.92 -136.92
N ASN A 223 14.43 -77.31 -137.22
CA ASN A 223 13.70 -77.54 -138.47
C ASN A 223 14.49 -77.07 -139.70
N LEU A 224 15.18 -75.93 -139.61
CA LEU A 224 16.05 -75.42 -140.67
C LEU A 224 17.22 -76.37 -140.93
N ALA A 225 17.93 -76.81 -139.88
CA ALA A 225 19.04 -77.76 -140.02
C ALA A 225 18.62 -79.07 -140.69
N GLN A 226 17.43 -79.60 -140.36
CA GLN A 226 16.86 -80.77 -141.03
C GLN A 226 16.62 -80.50 -142.53
N SER A 227 16.02 -79.35 -142.88
CA SER A 227 15.78 -78.99 -144.29
C SER A 227 17.07 -78.73 -145.07
N GLU A 228 18.12 -78.22 -144.43
CA GLU A 228 19.44 -78.01 -145.05
C GLU A 228 20.16 -79.34 -145.33
N GLU A 229 19.99 -80.35 -144.48
CA GLU A 229 20.48 -81.72 -144.73
C GLU A 229 19.78 -82.33 -145.94
N ASP A 230 18.45 -82.25 -146.01
CA ASP A 230 17.65 -82.73 -147.14
C ASP A 230 18.07 -82.06 -148.46
N VAL A 231 18.36 -80.75 -148.45
CA VAL A 231 18.87 -80.00 -149.60
C VAL A 231 20.30 -80.42 -149.99
N ARG A 232 21.19 -80.71 -149.02
CA ARG A 232 22.54 -81.22 -149.31
C ARG A 232 22.48 -82.59 -149.99
N HIS A 233 21.69 -83.53 -149.46
CA HIS A 233 21.48 -84.83 -150.09
C HIS A 233 20.94 -84.75 -151.52
N LEU A 234 20.07 -83.78 -151.82
CA LEU A 234 19.59 -83.55 -153.19
C LEU A 234 20.68 -82.97 -154.12
N LYS A 235 21.51 -82.04 -153.64
CA LYS A 235 22.61 -81.44 -154.41
C LYS A 235 23.69 -82.46 -154.79
N ASP A 236 24.13 -83.28 -153.85
CA ASP A 236 25.15 -84.32 -154.11
C ASP A 236 24.69 -85.27 -155.23
N ARG A 237 23.39 -85.58 -155.26
CA ARG A 237 22.78 -86.43 -156.29
C ARG A 237 22.77 -85.80 -157.69
N VAL A 238 22.81 -84.47 -157.79
CA VAL A 238 22.92 -83.75 -159.08
C VAL A 238 24.38 -83.73 -159.55
N ALA A 239 25.35 -83.42 -158.68
CA ALA A 239 26.76 -83.32 -159.04
C ALA A 239 27.32 -84.63 -159.65
N VAL A 240 26.89 -85.79 -159.14
CA VAL A 240 27.26 -87.11 -159.69
C VAL A 240 26.74 -87.32 -161.12
N LEU A 241 25.61 -86.71 -161.49
CA LEU A 241 25.07 -86.79 -162.85
C LEU A 241 25.87 -85.89 -163.82
N GLU A 242 26.21 -84.68 -163.40
CA GLU A 242 27.00 -83.72 -164.21
C GLU A 242 28.44 -84.20 -164.45
N GLN A 243 29.09 -84.81 -163.46
CA GLN A 243 30.44 -85.35 -163.63
C GLN A 243 30.49 -86.47 -164.68
N ARG A 244 29.40 -87.25 -164.82
CA ARG A 244 29.25 -88.26 -165.87
C ARG A 244 29.25 -87.63 -167.26
N THR A 245 28.49 -86.56 -167.48
CA THR A 245 28.37 -85.92 -168.80
C THR A 245 29.67 -85.23 -169.24
N ASN A 246 30.38 -84.57 -168.31
CA ASN A 246 31.64 -83.88 -168.64
C ASN A 246 32.78 -84.84 -168.99
N SER A 247 32.73 -86.10 -168.52
CA SER A 247 33.75 -87.11 -168.80
C SER A 247 33.70 -87.62 -170.25
N GLU A 248 32.56 -87.50 -170.94
CA GLU A 248 32.40 -87.96 -172.32
C GLU A 248 32.99 -86.98 -173.35
N CYS A 249 33.01 -85.67 -173.05
CA CYS A 249 33.43 -84.63 -173.98
C CYS A 249 34.96 -84.51 -174.20
N ILE A 250 35.80 -85.06 -173.31
CA ILE A 250 37.27 -84.84 -173.33
C ILE A 250 38.02 -85.85 -174.23
N ASN A 251 37.37 -86.94 -174.66
CA ASN A 251 38.02 -88.04 -175.39
C ASN A 251 38.26 -87.81 -176.91
N LEU A 252 37.89 -86.65 -177.47
CA LEU A 252 37.98 -86.33 -178.90
C LEU A 252 39.09 -85.30 -179.19
N GLY A 253 40.32 -85.63 -178.79
CA GLY A 253 41.46 -84.71 -178.81
C GLY A 253 41.87 -84.20 -180.20
N ALA A 254 42.17 -82.91 -180.27
CA ALA A 254 42.84 -82.25 -181.39
C ALA A 254 43.90 -81.27 -180.83
N GLU A 255 45.11 -81.29 -181.38
CA GLU A 255 46.18 -80.34 -181.01
C GLU A 255 45.98 -78.98 -181.68
N LEU A 256 46.38 -77.93 -180.98
CA LEU A 256 45.99 -76.56 -181.26
C LEU A 256 46.90 -75.87 -182.31
N SER A 257 46.26 -75.12 -183.21
CA SER A 257 46.81 -74.43 -184.38
C SER A 257 47.57 -73.13 -184.02
N VAL A 258 48.24 -72.51 -185.00
CA VAL A 258 48.90 -71.21 -184.83
C VAL A 258 47.91 -70.12 -184.40
N ASN A 259 46.65 -70.21 -184.81
CA ASN A 259 45.59 -69.31 -184.36
C ASN A 259 45.37 -69.39 -182.84
N ASP A 260 45.44 -70.60 -182.29
CA ASP A 260 45.30 -70.86 -180.85
C ASP A 260 46.49 -70.36 -180.05
N ARG A 261 47.69 -70.31 -180.65
CA ARG A 261 48.86 -69.65 -180.03
C ARG A 261 48.69 -68.13 -179.95
N VAL A 262 48.06 -67.51 -180.95
CA VAL A 262 47.67 -66.08 -180.88
C VAL A 262 46.56 -65.89 -179.83
N GLN A 263 45.59 -66.79 -179.77
CA GLN A 263 44.53 -66.80 -178.77
C GLN A 263 45.07 -67.00 -177.35
N ALA A 264 46.13 -67.80 -177.17
CA ALA A 264 46.84 -67.95 -175.90
C ALA A 264 47.56 -66.66 -175.48
N LEU A 265 48.23 -65.96 -176.40
CA LEU A 265 48.87 -64.66 -176.11
C LEU A 265 47.85 -63.55 -175.81
N LEU A 266 46.69 -63.55 -176.48
CA LEU A 266 45.58 -62.67 -176.14
C LEU A 266 44.99 -63.01 -174.77
N GLY A 267 44.87 -64.30 -174.44
CA GLY A 267 44.49 -64.77 -173.11
C GLY A 267 45.49 -64.37 -172.03
N GLU A 268 46.79 -64.43 -172.32
CA GLU A 268 47.85 -63.97 -171.41
C GLU A 268 47.79 -62.45 -171.18
N ARG A 269 47.55 -61.66 -172.24
CA ARG A 269 47.32 -60.20 -172.09
C ARG A 269 46.10 -59.94 -171.20
N ILE A 270 44.97 -60.60 -171.44
CA ILE A 270 43.74 -60.43 -170.65
C ILE A 270 43.99 -60.84 -169.18
N LEU A 271 44.77 -61.91 -168.94
CA LEU A 271 45.14 -62.35 -167.60
C LEU A 271 46.05 -61.33 -166.88
N LEU A 272 46.98 -60.70 -167.60
CA LEU A 272 47.85 -59.64 -167.06
C LEU A 272 47.08 -58.35 -166.78
N GLU A 273 46.15 -57.96 -167.65
CA GLU A 273 45.24 -56.83 -167.43
C GLU A 273 44.36 -57.08 -166.20
N ARG A 274 43.77 -58.28 -166.06
CA ARG A 274 43.01 -58.67 -164.87
C ARG A 274 43.85 -58.65 -163.59
N ARG A 275 45.11 -59.10 -163.64
CA ARG A 275 46.04 -59.02 -162.49
C ARG A 275 46.38 -57.57 -162.11
N LEU A 276 46.49 -56.67 -163.09
CA LEU A 276 46.72 -55.25 -162.82
C LEU A 276 45.48 -54.62 -162.15
N GLU A 277 44.28 -54.96 -162.62
CA GLU A 277 43.02 -54.57 -161.98
C GLU A 277 42.87 -55.13 -160.55
N GLU A 278 43.20 -56.40 -160.33
CA GLU A 278 43.25 -57.04 -159.00
C GLU A 278 44.22 -56.29 -158.05
N VAL A 279 45.42 -55.94 -158.52
CA VAL A 279 46.38 -55.15 -157.73
C VAL A 279 45.87 -53.74 -157.42
N HIS A 280 45.19 -53.08 -158.38
CA HIS A 280 44.56 -51.79 -158.14
C HIS A 280 43.41 -51.88 -157.13
N LEU A 281 42.58 -52.93 -157.20
CA LEU A 281 41.52 -53.19 -156.23
C LEU A 281 42.12 -53.40 -154.83
N HIS A 282 43.13 -54.27 -154.69
CA HIS A 282 43.82 -54.49 -153.42
C HIS A 282 44.45 -53.22 -152.85
N LEU A 283 45.08 -52.38 -153.68
CA LEU A 283 45.60 -51.07 -153.23
C LEU A 283 44.49 -50.11 -152.80
N SER A 284 43.32 -50.17 -153.44
CA SER A 284 42.14 -49.39 -153.05
C SER A 284 41.54 -49.88 -151.72
N ASP A 285 41.43 -51.19 -151.52
CA ASP A 285 40.94 -51.81 -150.27
C ASP A 285 41.89 -51.49 -149.10
N ILE A 286 43.20 -51.61 -149.33
CA ILE A 286 44.23 -51.18 -148.38
C ILE A 286 44.03 -49.70 -148.07
N LYS A 287 43.99 -48.81 -149.07
CA LYS A 287 43.80 -47.37 -148.86
C LYS A 287 42.54 -47.06 -148.06
N SER A 288 41.41 -47.70 -148.38
CA SER A 288 40.14 -47.58 -147.66
C SER A 288 40.25 -48.01 -146.21
N SER A 289 40.88 -49.16 -145.95
CA SER A 289 41.15 -49.68 -144.60
C SER A 289 42.06 -48.74 -143.77
N TRP A 290 43.13 -48.21 -144.38
CA TRP A 290 44.01 -47.24 -143.73
C TRP A 290 43.29 -45.92 -143.45
N SER A 291 42.48 -45.40 -144.37
CA SER A 291 41.64 -44.22 -144.15
C SER A 291 40.63 -44.44 -143.00
N GLY A 292 39.93 -45.59 -142.98
CA GLY A 292 39.02 -45.93 -141.88
C GLY A 292 39.73 -46.05 -140.53
N LYS A 293 40.96 -46.58 -140.51
CA LYS A 293 41.79 -46.65 -139.30
C LYS A 293 42.27 -45.26 -138.85
N ILE A 294 42.62 -44.37 -139.77
CA ILE A 294 42.95 -42.97 -139.49
C ILE A 294 41.75 -42.27 -138.86
N SER A 295 40.57 -42.32 -139.48
CA SER A 295 39.37 -41.65 -138.92
C SER A 295 38.92 -42.21 -137.57
N SER A 296 39.13 -43.50 -137.31
CA SER A 296 38.93 -44.11 -135.99
C SER A 296 39.90 -43.56 -134.94
N LEU A 297 41.19 -43.43 -135.29
CA LEU A 297 42.20 -42.84 -134.42
C LEU A 297 41.97 -41.33 -134.20
N GLU A 298 41.61 -40.58 -135.23
CA GLU A 298 41.22 -39.16 -135.12
C GLU A 298 40.06 -38.99 -134.14
N THR A 299 38.99 -39.79 -134.29
CA THR A 299 37.85 -39.82 -133.36
C THR A 299 38.27 -40.18 -131.93
N GLN A 300 39.23 -41.10 -131.76
CA GLN A 300 39.76 -41.46 -130.45
C GLN A 300 40.58 -40.33 -129.82
N VAL A 301 41.43 -39.66 -130.60
CA VAL A 301 42.19 -38.47 -130.15
C VAL A 301 41.24 -37.35 -129.74
N GLU A 302 40.20 -37.06 -130.53
CA GLU A 302 39.19 -36.06 -130.17
C GLU A 302 38.47 -36.38 -128.84
N ARG A 303 38.11 -37.65 -128.62
CA ARG A 303 37.51 -38.11 -127.36
C ARG A 303 38.47 -37.93 -126.19
N LEU A 304 39.74 -38.32 -126.33
CA LEU A 304 40.76 -38.15 -125.29
C LEU A 304 41.05 -36.67 -125.01
N CYS A 305 41.11 -35.81 -126.03
CA CYS A 305 41.27 -34.37 -125.85
C CYS A 305 40.07 -33.75 -125.11
N ARG A 306 38.85 -34.18 -125.42
CA ARG A 306 37.63 -33.74 -124.70
C ARG A 306 37.64 -34.21 -123.24
N GLN A 307 37.93 -35.49 -123.01
CA GLN A 307 38.01 -36.07 -121.67
C GLN A 307 39.09 -35.37 -120.82
N ALA A 308 40.28 -35.12 -121.37
CA ALA A 308 41.35 -34.39 -120.67
C ALA A 308 40.96 -32.95 -120.33
N ALA A 309 40.16 -32.29 -121.18
CA ALA A 309 39.61 -30.97 -120.88
C ALA A 309 38.56 -31.02 -119.76
N GLU A 310 37.64 -31.99 -119.81
CA GLU A 310 36.61 -32.24 -118.80
C GLU A 310 37.22 -32.56 -117.43
N GLU A 311 38.12 -33.55 -117.35
CA GLU A 311 38.91 -33.87 -116.15
C GLU A 311 39.71 -32.66 -115.64
N GLY A 312 40.24 -31.84 -116.56
CA GLY A 312 40.92 -30.59 -116.22
C GLY A 312 39.99 -29.55 -115.59
N THR A 313 38.70 -29.51 -115.95
CA THR A 313 37.71 -28.64 -115.30
C THR A 313 37.22 -29.21 -113.96
N GLU A 314 37.06 -30.53 -113.86
CA GLU A 314 36.64 -31.22 -112.65
C GLU A 314 37.71 -31.10 -111.55
N ARG A 315 38.99 -31.29 -111.90
CA ARG A 315 40.13 -31.04 -111.01
C ARG A 315 40.14 -29.60 -110.48
N ARG A 316 39.88 -28.60 -111.33
CA ARG A 316 39.81 -27.19 -110.90
C ARG A 316 38.62 -26.89 -109.99
N ARG A 317 37.45 -27.50 -110.22
CA ARG A 317 36.28 -27.35 -109.32
C ARG A 317 36.54 -28.00 -107.96
N THR A 318 37.03 -29.24 -107.94
CA THR A 318 37.38 -29.94 -106.69
C THR A 318 38.53 -29.27 -105.92
N GLU A 319 39.52 -28.69 -106.59
CA GLU A 319 40.56 -27.86 -105.95
C GLU A 319 39.97 -26.58 -105.32
N GLN A 320 39.06 -25.88 -106.00
CA GLN A 320 38.36 -24.71 -105.46
C GLN A 320 37.49 -25.05 -104.25
N GLU A 321 36.77 -26.17 -104.28
CA GLU A 321 35.97 -26.66 -103.16
C GLU A 321 36.84 -27.06 -101.96
N ARG A 322 37.97 -27.75 -102.20
CA ARG A 322 38.97 -28.08 -101.17
C ARG A 322 39.50 -26.80 -100.50
N ASP A 323 39.86 -25.78 -101.28
CA ASP A 323 40.44 -24.55 -100.75
C ASP A 323 39.40 -23.73 -99.98
N ALA A 324 38.14 -23.68 -100.45
CA ALA A 324 37.03 -23.09 -99.71
C ALA A 324 36.75 -23.81 -98.37
N LEU A 325 36.80 -25.14 -98.35
CA LEU A 325 36.70 -25.94 -97.13
C LEU A 325 37.89 -25.70 -96.19
N MET A 326 39.10 -25.53 -96.73
CA MET A 326 40.30 -25.25 -95.93
C MET A 326 40.21 -23.89 -95.24
N GLU A 327 39.74 -22.85 -95.94
CA GLU A 327 39.48 -21.54 -95.31
C GLU A 327 38.33 -21.61 -94.30
N ARG A 328 37.30 -22.42 -94.56
CA ARG A 328 36.22 -22.67 -93.58
C ARG A 328 36.75 -23.33 -92.31
N ILE A 329 37.68 -24.28 -92.41
CA ILE A 329 38.34 -24.93 -91.28
C ILE A 329 39.15 -23.92 -90.48
N LYS A 330 40.04 -23.15 -91.12
CA LYS A 330 40.83 -22.08 -90.45
C LYS A 330 39.95 -21.09 -89.70
N ALA A 331 38.84 -20.66 -90.30
CA ALA A 331 37.89 -19.75 -89.65
C ALA A 331 37.24 -20.38 -88.40
N LEU A 332 36.89 -21.67 -88.46
CA LEU A 332 36.35 -22.41 -87.31
C LEU A 332 37.41 -22.63 -86.22
N GLU A 333 38.66 -22.91 -86.57
CA GLU A 333 39.78 -23.04 -85.62
C GLU A 333 39.98 -21.75 -84.81
N VAL A 334 39.96 -20.58 -85.46
CA VAL A 334 40.06 -19.27 -84.79
C VAL A 334 38.86 -19.03 -83.86
N ILE A 335 37.65 -19.40 -84.26
CA ILE A 335 36.44 -19.29 -83.41
C ILE A 335 36.56 -20.23 -82.19
N VAL A 336 37.03 -21.46 -82.37
CA VAL A 336 37.25 -22.43 -81.30
C VAL A 336 38.32 -21.93 -80.33
N GLU A 337 39.44 -21.37 -80.81
CA GLU A 337 40.52 -20.88 -79.96
C GLU A 337 40.10 -19.65 -79.14
N LYS A 338 39.34 -18.72 -79.75
CA LYS A 338 38.68 -17.63 -79.01
C LYS A 338 37.64 -18.15 -78.01
N GLY A 339 36.94 -19.23 -78.35
CA GLY A 339 36.05 -19.94 -77.42
C GLY A 339 36.80 -20.45 -76.20
N LYS A 340 37.94 -21.13 -76.39
CA LYS A 340 38.80 -21.61 -75.30
C LYS A 340 39.36 -20.47 -74.46
N SER A 341 39.83 -19.38 -75.05
CA SER A 341 40.38 -18.25 -74.28
C SER A 341 39.31 -17.63 -73.37
N THR A 342 38.11 -17.38 -73.91
CA THR A 342 36.98 -16.85 -73.12
C THR A 342 36.41 -17.85 -72.10
N ALA A 343 36.57 -19.16 -72.31
CA ALA A 343 36.26 -20.16 -71.30
C ALA A 343 37.29 -20.09 -70.15
N LYS A 344 38.59 -20.09 -70.47
CA LYS A 344 39.68 -19.97 -69.49
C LYS A 344 39.57 -18.70 -68.63
N GLU A 345 39.27 -17.56 -69.24
CA GLU A 345 39.03 -16.30 -68.52
C GLU A 345 37.86 -16.39 -67.52
N LYS A 346 36.82 -17.16 -67.86
CA LYS A 346 35.68 -17.41 -66.96
C LYS A 346 36.05 -18.38 -65.85
N ASP A 347 36.81 -19.43 -66.14
CA ASP A 347 37.29 -20.38 -65.12
C ASP A 347 38.21 -19.66 -64.11
N GLU A 348 39.17 -18.87 -64.59
CA GLU A 348 40.01 -18.01 -63.73
C GLU A 348 39.20 -17.00 -62.90
N LYS A 349 38.06 -16.51 -63.41
CA LYS A 349 37.13 -15.67 -62.64
C LYS A 349 36.34 -16.47 -61.61
N ILE A 350 35.91 -17.67 -61.95
CA ILE A 350 35.19 -18.58 -61.04
C ILE A 350 36.11 -18.98 -59.87
N ASP A 351 37.39 -19.24 -60.13
CA ASP A 351 38.34 -19.61 -59.07
C ASP A 351 38.63 -18.46 -58.11
N ARG A 352 38.84 -17.22 -58.61
CA ARG A 352 38.90 -16.03 -57.75
C ARG A 352 37.65 -15.86 -56.87
N LEU A 353 36.46 -16.05 -57.43
CA LEU A 353 35.21 -15.97 -56.67
C LEU A 353 35.04 -17.11 -55.64
N LYS A 354 35.65 -18.29 -55.87
CA LYS A 354 35.72 -19.36 -54.84
C LYS A 354 36.65 -18.96 -53.71
N GLU A 355 37.82 -18.41 -54.02
CA GLU A 355 38.79 -17.93 -53.02
C GLU A 355 38.18 -16.80 -52.17
N GLU A 356 37.55 -15.80 -52.78
CA GLU A 356 36.82 -14.73 -52.08
C GLU A 356 35.71 -15.28 -51.16
N ARG A 357 34.90 -16.24 -51.66
CA ARG A 357 33.88 -16.93 -50.86
C ARG A 357 34.50 -17.66 -49.66
N ASP A 358 35.61 -18.36 -49.86
CA ASP A 358 36.23 -19.18 -48.81
C ASP A 358 36.89 -18.31 -47.73
N VAL A 359 37.46 -17.16 -48.10
CA VAL A 359 37.90 -16.13 -47.15
C VAL A 359 36.71 -15.59 -46.33
N LEU A 360 35.61 -15.19 -46.99
CA LEU A 360 34.41 -14.71 -46.30
C LEU A 360 33.78 -15.76 -45.37
N ILE A 361 33.83 -17.04 -45.74
CA ILE A 361 33.40 -18.15 -44.87
C ILE A 361 34.26 -18.23 -43.61
N GLU A 362 35.58 -18.06 -43.71
CA GLU A 362 36.48 -18.11 -42.56
C GLU A 362 36.33 -16.87 -41.67
N GLU A 363 36.20 -15.67 -42.24
CA GLU A 363 35.90 -14.45 -41.49
C GLU A 363 34.57 -14.56 -40.71
N LEU A 364 33.55 -15.17 -41.31
CA LEU A 364 32.25 -15.41 -40.66
C LEU A 364 32.40 -16.42 -39.49
N LYS A 365 33.20 -17.48 -39.65
CA LYS A 365 33.51 -18.40 -38.54
C LYS A 365 34.24 -17.69 -37.40
N ASP A 366 35.25 -16.88 -37.70
CA ASP A 366 36.02 -16.14 -36.69
C ASP A 366 35.15 -15.14 -35.93
N MET A 367 34.30 -14.39 -36.65
CA MET A 367 33.33 -13.47 -36.03
C MET A 367 32.31 -14.21 -35.17
N LYS A 368 31.85 -15.39 -35.62
CA LYS A 368 30.97 -16.24 -34.81
C LYS A 368 31.69 -16.76 -33.56
N ALA A 369 32.93 -17.21 -33.66
CA ALA A 369 33.73 -17.70 -32.53
C ALA A 369 33.97 -16.61 -31.48
N LYS A 370 34.31 -15.38 -31.90
CA LYS A 370 34.44 -14.21 -31.01
C LYS A 370 33.13 -13.91 -30.29
N ARG A 371 32.01 -13.85 -31.03
CA ARG A 371 30.69 -13.58 -30.46
C ARG A 371 30.24 -14.69 -29.49
N ASP A 372 30.52 -15.96 -29.82
CA ASP A 372 30.20 -17.09 -28.95
C ASP A 372 31.08 -17.09 -27.67
N GLN A 373 32.33 -16.59 -27.76
CA GLN A 373 33.20 -16.34 -26.60
C GLN A 373 32.71 -15.16 -25.73
N GLU A 374 32.30 -14.05 -26.35
CA GLU A 374 31.68 -12.90 -25.66
C GLU A 374 30.43 -13.33 -24.91
N LEU A 375 29.52 -14.08 -25.56
CA LEU A 375 28.32 -14.65 -24.94
C LEU A 375 28.66 -15.58 -23.76
N ALA A 376 29.72 -16.39 -23.86
CA ALA A 376 30.17 -17.22 -22.75
C ALA A 376 30.69 -16.38 -21.57
N SER A 377 31.42 -15.29 -21.81
CA SER A 377 31.88 -14.38 -20.75
C SER A 377 30.73 -13.63 -20.07
N LEU A 378 29.76 -13.14 -20.85
CA LEU A 378 28.56 -12.47 -20.30
C LEU A 378 27.68 -13.45 -19.51
N GLN A 379 27.55 -14.71 -19.96
CA GLN A 379 26.85 -15.73 -19.19
C GLN A 379 27.56 -16.03 -17.87
N GLN A 380 28.90 -16.13 -17.87
CA GLN A 380 29.68 -16.31 -16.64
C GLN A 380 29.49 -15.13 -15.66
N GLU A 381 29.46 -13.89 -16.18
CA GLU A 381 29.21 -12.69 -15.37
C GLU A 381 27.77 -12.67 -14.80
N ILE A 382 26.77 -13.05 -15.59
CA ILE A 382 25.38 -13.24 -15.13
C ILE A 382 25.29 -14.32 -14.04
N ASP A 383 26.01 -15.44 -14.19
CA ASP A 383 26.02 -16.51 -13.20
C ASP A 383 26.69 -16.06 -11.88
N LEU A 384 27.77 -15.27 -11.96
CA LEU A 384 28.42 -14.66 -10.79
C LEU A 384 27.49 -13.67 -10.07
N PHE A 385 26.90 -12.71 -10.78
CA PHE A 385 25.88 -11.81 -10.21
C PHE A 385 24.65 -12.57 -9.70
N GLY A 386 24.34 -13.73 -10.28
CA GLY A 386 23.30 -14.65 -9.84
C GLY A 386 23.62 -15.37 -8.52
N VAL A 387 24.91 -15.59 -8.22
CA VAL A 387 25.39 -16.07 -6.90
C VAL A 387 25.37 -14.92 -5.90
N GLU A 388 25.95 -13.77 -6.23
CA GLU A 388 25.98 -12.60 -5.35
C GLU A 388 24.56 -12.16 -4.93
N ASN A 389 23.59 -12.17 -5.85
CA ASN A 389 22.19 -11.90 -5.52
C ASN A 389 21.56 -12.94 -4.58
N LYS A 390 21.99 -14.20 -4.60
CA LYS A 390 21.52 -15.22 -3.64
C LYS A 390 22.14 -15.00 -2.27
N ASP A 391 23.42 -14.64 -2.21
CA ASP A 391 24.12 -14.35 -0.97
C ASP A 391 23.54 -13.10 -0.29
N ILE A 392 23.34 -12.01 -1.05
CA ILE A 392 22.69 -10.78 -0.56
C ILE A 392 21.26 -11.07 -0.06
N LYS A 393 20.47 -11.88 -0.79
CA LYS A 393 19.13 -12.29 -0.32
C LYS A 393 19.19 -13.10 0.97
N THR A 394 20.19 -13.97 1.13
CA THR A 394 20.37 -14.78 2.34
C THR A 394 20.76 -13.91 3.53
N GLN A 395 21.68 -12.97 3.33
CA GLN A 395 22.06 -11.96 4.33
C GLN A 395 20.87 -11.07 4.72
N LEU A 396 20.04 -10.65 3.76
CA LEU A 396 18.83 -9.87 4.03
C LEU A 396 17.85 -10.64 4.93
N ILE A 397 17.59 -11.91 4.62
CA ILE A 397 16.72 -12.78 5.43
C ILE A 397 17.28 -12.95 6.86
N GLU A 398 18.60 -13.10 7.00
CA GLU A 398 19.24 -13.20 8.33
C GLU A 398 19.13 -11.88 9.12
N ILE A 399 19.32 -10.73 8.47
CA ILE A 399 19.16 -9.41 9.08
C ILE A 399 17.69 -9.17 9.48
N GLU A 400 16.72 -9.51 8.63
CA GLU A 400 15.29 -9.45 8.94
C GLU A 400 14.91 -10.35 10.13
N LYS A 401 15.50 -11.55 10.22
CA LYS A 401 15.29 -12.46 11.36
C LYS A 401 15.83 -11.85 12.66
N ARG A 402 17.07 -11.32 12.64
CA ARG A 402 17.69 -10.64 13.77
C ARG A 402 16.95 -9.38 14.19
N LEU A 403 16.38 -8.64 13.23
CA LEU A 403 15.55 -7.48 13.50
C LEU A 403 14.27 -7.90 14.25
N LYS A 404 13.56 -8.92 13.76
CA LYS A 404 12.37 -9.46 14.43
C LYS A 404 12.67 -9.98 15.84
N GLU A 405 13.79 -10.66 16.04
CA GLU A 405 14.26 -11.09 17.37
C GLU A 405 14.47 -9.86 18.28
N SER A 406 15.17 -8.83 17.81
CA SER A 406 15.35 -7.57 18.54
C SER A 406 14.05 -6.80 18.79
N GLU A 407 13.07 -6.86 17.89
CA GLU A 407 11.73 -6.28 18.07
C GLU A 407 10.96 -7.02 19.16
N THR A 408 11.03 -8.36 19.19
CA THR A 408 10.43 -9.15 20.27
C THR A 408 11.09 -8.88 21.62
N ASP A 409 12.42 -8.74 21.67
CA ASP A 409 13.14 -8.38 22.89
C ASP A 409 12.75 -6.97 23.38
N CYS A 410 12.63 -6.00 22.47
CA CYS A 410 12.13 -4.66 22.81
C CYS A 410 10.67 -4.68 23.30
N ALA A 411 9.81 -5.52 22.72
CA ALA A 411 8.45 -5.71 23.19
C ALA A 411 8.41 -6.33 24.60
N HIS A 412 9.23 -7.35 24.87
CA HIS A 412 9.37 -7.95 26.20
C HIS A 412 9.90 -6.96 27.24
N LEU A 413 10.92 -6.16 26.90
CA LEU A 413 11.44 -5.10 27.76
C LEU A 413 10.41 -4.01 28.04
N ASN A 414 9.61 -3.61 27.05
CA ASN A 414 8.51 -2.66 27.24
C ASN A 414 7.42 -3.21 28.16
N VAL A 415 7.02 -4.49 28.02
CA VAL A 415 6.06 -5.14 28.92
C VAL A 415 6.61 -5.23 30.35
N ALA A 416 7.88 -5.59 30.52
CA ALA A 416 8.53 -5.61 31.83
C ALA A 416 8.60 -4.20 32.47
N LEU A 417 8.96 -3.18 31.68
CA LEU A 417 8.99 -1.79 32.12
C LEU A 417 7.61 -1.27 32.52
N GLU A 418 6.54 -1.63 31.79
CA GLU A 418 5.18 -1.25 32.15
C GLU A 418 4.69 -1.99 33.41
N GLY A 419 5.12 -3.25 33.58
CA GLY A 419 4.98 -4.01 34.82
C GLY A 419 5.62 -3.27 36.01
N GLU A 420 6.89 -2.88 35.90
CA GLU A 420 7.61 -2.11 36.92
C GLU A 420 6.95 -0.74 37.19
N LYS A 421 6.51 -0.01 36.17
CA LYS A 421 5.74 1.24 36.36
C LYS A 421 4.46 0.99 37.16
N SER A 422 3.72 -0.08 36.88
CA SER A 422 2.49 -0.42 37.60
C SER A 422 2.76 -0.84 39.05
N GLY A 423 3.85 -1.57 39.30
CA GLY A 423 4.33 -1.89 40.64
C GLY A 423 4.76 -0.63 41.41
N ASN A 424 5.48 0.27 40.76
CA ASN A 424 5.90 1.54 41.36
C ASN A 424 4.70 2.47 41.63
N ALA A 425 3.67 2.47 40.77
CA ALA A 425 2.42 3.20 40.99
C ALA A 425 1.63 2.65 42.20
N THR A 426 1.57 1.32 42.37
CA THR A 426 0.93 0.73 43.56
C THR A 426 1.73 0.97 44.84
N LEU A 427 3.07 0.93 44.78
CA LEU A 427 3.95 1.35 45.89
C LEU A 427 3.76 2.84 46.24
N HIS A 428 3.63 3.72 45.25
CA HIS A 428 3.36 5.14 45.48
C HIS A 428 1.98 5.36 46.15
N LEU A 429 0.95 4.60 45.76
CA LEU A 429 -0.35 4.58 46.41
C LEU A 429 -0.27 4.11 47.86
N GLU A 430 0.47 3.04 48.15
CA GLU A 430 0.64 2.54 49.52
C GLU A 430 1.45 3.52 50.38
N VAL A 431 2.49 4.15 49.82
CA VAL A 431 3.24 5.23 50.50
C VAL A 431 2.36 6.44 50.79
N ALA A 432 1.43 6.81 49.89
CA ALA A 432 0.46 7.87 50.14
C ALA A 432 -0.51 7.47 51.28
N ARG A 433 -1.10 6.28 51.21
CA ARG A 433 -1.97 5.72 52.25
C ARG A 433 -1.29 5.66 53.62
N LEU A 434 -0.02 5.27 53.68
CA LEU A 434 0.78 5.24 54.92
C LEU A 434 1.09 6.64 55.46
N ARG A 435 1.27 7.65 54.59
CA ARG A 435 1.39 9.06 54.99
C ARG A 435 0.08 9.57 55.58
N ASP A 436 -1.05 9.32 54.91
CA ASP A 436 -2.38 9.72 55.40
C ASP A 436 -2.69 9.06 56.75
N ALA A 437 -2.37 7.78 56.92
CA ALA A 437 -2.52 7.06 58.18
C ALA A 437 -1.62 7.63 59.29
N LEU A 438 -0.36 7.98 58.97
CA LEU A 438 0.55 8.63 59.91
C LEU A 438 0.08 10.04 60.30
N GLU A 439 -0.52 10.78 59.38
CA GLU A 439 -1.09 12.10 59.64
C GLU A 439 -2.40 12.03 60.46
N ALA A 440 -3.23 11.01 60.21
CA ALA A 440 -4.37 10.67 61.05
C ALA A 440 -3.95 10.29 62.48
N GLU A 441 -2.86 9.54 62.66
CA GLU A 441 -2.32 9.24 64.00
C GLU A 441 -1.68 10.46 64.67
N ARG A 442 -0.96 11.31 63.92
CA ARG A 442 -0.44 12.60 64.45
C ARG A 442 -1.57 13.51 64.92
N THR A 443 -2.66 13.62 64.17
CA THR A 443 -3.82 14.42 64.56
C THR A 443 -4.60 13.81 65.73
N ARG A 444 -4.75 12.47 65.80
CA ARG A 444 -5.26 11.78 67.01
C ARG A 444 -4.39 12.05 68.23
N ASN A 445 -3.08 11.94 68.11
CA ASN A 445 -2.15 12.16 69.22
C ASN A 445 -2.14 13.62 69.68
N ALA A 446 -2.22 14.58 68.74
CA ALA A 446 -2.41 16.00 69.07
C ALA A 446 -3.74 16.25 69.81
N ASN A 447 -4.85 15.65 69.35
CA ASN A 447 -6.14 15.75 70.02
C ASN A 447 -6.13 15.10 71.42
N LEU A 448 -5.44 13.96 71.58
CA LEU A 448 -5.20 13.32 72.87
C LEU A 448 -4.38 14.21 73.81
N SER A 449 -3.31 14.84 73.31
CA SER A 449 -2.52 15.81 74.10
C SER A 449 -3.39 16.98 74.57
N ILE A 450 -4.18 17.58 73.67
CA ILE A 450 -5.09 18.69 74.01
C ILE A 450 -6.15 18.24 75.04
N SER A 451 -6.68 17.01 74.92
CA SER A 451 -7.63 16.46 75.90
C SER A 451 -6.96 16.20 77.24
N LEU A 452 -5.72 15.72 77.26
CA LEU A 452 -4.95 15.43 78.46
C LEU A 452 -4.53 16.73 79.18
N ASP A 453 -4.22 17.78 78.44
CA ASP A 453 -3.95 19.11 79.00
C ASP A 453 -5.25 19.80 79.51
N ARG A 454 -6.42 19.53 78.91
CA ARG A 454 -7.73 19.90 79.50
C ARG A 454 -7.97 19.17 80.81
N GLU A 455 -7.85 17.85 80.84
CA GLU A 455 -7.98 17.03 82.06
C GLU A 455 -6.99 17.45 83.16
N ARG A 456 -5.76 17.85 82.80
CA ARG A 456 -4.81 18.48 83.73
C ARG A 456 -5.32 19.82 84.26
N GLY A 457 -5.82 20.70 83.40
CA GLY A 457 -6.41 21.98 83.82
C GLY A 457 -7.65 21.80 84.73
N GLU A 458 -8.48 20.80 84.44
CA GLU A 458 -9.63 20.44 85.27
C GLU A 458 -9.19 19.82 86.60
N LYS A 459 -8.15 19.00 86.61
CA LYS A 459 -7.50 18.51 87.83
C LYS A 459 -6.90 19.65 88.66
N ASP A 460 -6.23 20.62 88.05
CA ASP A 460 -5.60 21.73 88.76
C ASP A 460 -6.65 22.71 89.30
N THR A 461 -7.74 22.97 88.56
CA THR A 461 -8.87 23.77 89.05
C THR A 461 -9.65 23.05 90.15
N THR A 462 -9.81 21.72 90.09
CA THR A 462 -10.41 20.94 91.19
C THR A 462 -9.50 20.85 92.42
N LEU A 463 -8.18 20.80 92.25
CA LEU A 463 -7.21 20.94 93.34
C LEU A 463 -7.26 22.33 93.98
N LEU A 464 -7.34 23.40 93.20
CA LEU A 464 -7.56 24.77 93.69
C LEU A 464 -8.89 24.89 94.47
N ARG A 465 -9.96 24.29 93.93
CA ARG A 465 -11.27 24.26 94.60
C ARG A 465 -11.23 23.43 95.89
N ASN A 466 -10.49 22.33 95.91
CA ASN A 466 -10.28 21.50 97.10
C ASN A 466 -9.47 22.25 98.15
N ALA A 467 -8.39 22.95 97.77
CA ALA A 467 -7.61 23.81 98.66
C ALA A 467 -8.45 24.96 99.24
N GLN A 468 -9.29 25.59 98.41
CA GLN A 468 -10.22 26.65 98.85
C GLN A 468 -11.29 26.12 99.83
N VAL A 469 -11.84 24.92 99.57
CA VAL A 469 -12.77 24.25 100.50
C VAL A 469 -12.06 23.83 101.79
N ASN A 470 -10.83 23.31 101.73
CA ASN A 470 -10.04 23.00 102.93
C ASN A 470 -9.75 24.26 103.77
N GLN A 471 -9.48 25.39 103.11
CA GLN A 471 -9.28 26.67 103.80
C GLN A 471 -10.58 27.16 104.47
N GLN A 472 -11.74 27.02 103.81
CA GLN A 472 -13.04 27.30 104.42
C GLN A 472 -13.35 26.36 105.59
N VAL A 473 -13.01 25.07 105.46
CA VAL A 473 -13.19 24.07 106.53
C VAL A 473 -12.31 24.38 107.74
N GLU A 474 -11.06 24.83 107.56
CA GLU A 474 -10.20 25.15 108.70
C GLU A 474 -10.59 26.48 109.37
N LEU A 475 -11.12 27.46 108.61
CA LEU A 475 -11.77 28.66 109.18
C LEU A 475 -13.01 28.27 110.02
N ALA A 476 -13.91 27.44 109.49
CA ALA A 476 -15.09 26.98 110.21
C ALA A 476 -14.73 26.14 111.46
N LYS A 477 -13.64 25.37 111.44
CA LYS A 477 -13.11 24.69 112.64
C LYS A 477 -12.56 25.68 113.66
N GLN A 478 -11.98 26.81 113.24
CA GLN A 478 -11.50 27.83 114.17
C GLN A 478 -12.68 28.54 114.86
N GLU A 479 -13.71 28.94 114.10
CA GLU A 479 -14.96 29.48 114.64
C GLU A 479 -15.62 28.50 115.62
N LEU A 480 -15.63 27.19 115.30
CA LEU A 480 -16.17 26.16 116.20
C LEU A 480 -15.34 25.96 117.48
N ARG A 481 -14.00 26.14 117.42
CA ARG A 481 -13.15 26.13 118.62
C ARG A 481 -13.43 27.34 119.52
N GLU A 482 -13.60 28.52 118.92
CA GLU A 482 -13.92 29.76 119.64
C GLU A 482 -15.30 29.64 120.34
N GLN A 483 -16.34 29.16 119.64
CA GLN A 483 -17.66 28.89 120.23
C GLN A 483 -17.65 27.78 121.31
N ALA A 484 -16.80 26.77 121.17
CA ALA A 484 -16.62 25.75 122.21
C ALA A 484 -15.96 26.35 123.47
N GLN A 485 -15.04 27.30 123.30
CA GLN A 485 -14.36 27.99 124.40
C GLN A 485 -15.33 28.94 125.14
N GLU A 486 -16.15 29.71 124.42
CA GLU A 486 -17.26 30.48 125.00
C GLU A 486 -18.27 29.58 125.72
N SER A 487 -18.61 28.42 125.17
CA SER A 487 -19.51 27.45 125.81
C SER A 487 -18.95 26.93 127.14
N VAL A 488 -17.64 26.70 127.24
CA VAL A 488 -16.98 26.29 128.49
C VAL A 488 -16.99 27.42 129.54
N GLU A 489 -16.78 28.67 129.13
CA GLU A 489 -16.86 29.83 130.03
C GLU A 489 -18.29 30.05 130.55
N LEU A 490 -19.30 29.90 129.69
CA LEU A 490 -20.71 29.92 130.07
C LEU A 490 -21.08 28.75 130.99
N HIS A 491 -20.56 27.55 130.76
CA HIS A 491 -20.76 26.39 131.65
C HIS A 491 -20.18 26.63 133.04
N ASN A 492 -18.96 27.16 133.12
CA ASN A 492 -18.34 27.52 134.40
C ASN A 492 -19.15 28.60 135.13
N ARG A 493 -19.74 29.56 134.40
CA ARG A 493 -20.62 30.57 134.98
C ARG A 493 -21.93 29.98 135.52
N ILE A 494 -22.53 29.04 134.81
CA ILE A 494 -23.73 28.30 135.27
C ILE A 494 -23.40 27.52 136.54
N ALA A 495 -22.31 26.75 136.57
CA ALA A 495 -21.89 25.97 137.73
C ALA A 495 -21.65 26.85 138.98
N THR A 496 -21.13 28.08 138.83
CA THR A 496 -21.04 29.02 139.96
C THR A 496 -22.41 29.49 140.46
N MET A 497 -23.37 29.78 139.57
CA MET A 497 -24.71 30.20 139.99
C MET A 497 -25.52 29.06 140.60
N GLU A 498 -25.38 27.81 140.12
CA GLU A 498 -26.03 26.63 140.71
C GLU A 498 -25.58 26.41 142.16
N LYS A 499 -24.31 26.66 142.48
CA LYS A 499 -23.79 26.59 143.84
C LYS A 499 -24.44 27.63 144.75
N GLU A 500 -24.52 28.89 144.31
CA GLU A 500 -25.19 29.98 145.05
C GLU A 500 -26.68 29.69 145.26
N LEU A 501 -27.35 29.12 144.25
CA LEU A 501 -28.75 28.69 144.32
C LEU A 501 -28.95 27.53 145.33
N SER A 502 -27.98 26.61 145.44
CA SER A 502 -28.01 25.53 146.44
C SER A 502 -27.87 26.03 147.88
N GLU A 503 -27.08 27.08 148.10
CA GLU A 503 -26.92 27.73 149.41
C GLU A 503 -28.18 28.51 149.80
N LYS A 504 -28.78 29.25 148.84
CA LYS A 504 -30.07 29.95 149.05
C LYS A 504 -31.23 29.00 149.31
N ASN A 505 -31.31 27.85 148.62
CA ASN A 505 -32.31 26.82 148.92
C ASN A 505 -32.14 26.23 150.34
N ARG A 506 -30.91 26.14 150.85
CA ARG A 506 -30.65 25.74 152.25
C ARG A 506 -31.12 26.78 153.28
N GLU A 507 -30.99 28.07 152.98
CA GLU A 507 -31.54 29.13 153.83
C GLU A 507 -33.07 29.15 153.82
N ILE A 508 -33.69 28.96 152.65
CA ILE A 508 -35.16 28.89 152.49
C ILE A 508 -35.75 27.75 153.32
N GLU A 509 -35.20 26.54 153.23
CA GLU A 509 -35.76 25.39 153.96
C GLU A 509 -35.59 25.53 155.49
N LYS A 510 -34.57 26.28 155.94
CA LYS A 510 -34.40 26.64 157.36
C LYS A 510 -35.48 27.64 157.82
N MET A 511 -35.77 28.67 157.01
CA MET A 511 -36.86 29.62 157.30
C MET A 511 -38.25 28.94 157.30
N LYS A 512 -38.43 27.92 156.47
CA LYS A 512 -39.66 27.12 156.37
C LYS A 512 -39.95 26.33 157.66
N ILE A 513 -38.93 25.69 158.23
CA ILE A 513 -39.03 24.97 159.51
C ILE A 513 -39.39 25.93 160.67
N ASP A 514 -38.87 27.15 160.66
CA ASP A 514 -39.22 28.15 161.69
C ASP A 514 -40.62 28.76 161.44
N SER A 515 -41.05 28.87 160.18
CA SER A 515 -42.43 29.22 159.82
C SER A 515 -43.45 28.17 160.25
N GLU A 516 -43.14 26.87 160.16
CA GLU A 516 -44.01 25.79 160.65
C GLU A 516 -44.17 25.79 162.19
N LYS A 517 -43.12 26.15 162.92
CA LYS A 517 -43.21 26.34 164.39
C LYS A 517 -44.07 27.53 164.77
N ILE A 518 -44.00 28.63 164.01
CA ILE A 518 -44.86 29.80 164.20
C ILE A 518 -46.31 29.47 163.83
N SER A 519 -46.53 28.70 162.76
CA SER A 519 -47.87 28.23 162.36
C SER A 519 -48.55 27.39 163.45
N LYS A 520 -47.83 26.47 164.10
CA LYS A 520 -48.36 25.74 165.29
C LYS A 520 -48.69 26.66 166.46
N ARG A 521 -47.88 27.70 166.70
CA ARG A 521 -48.12 28.69 167.76
C ARG A 521 -49.36 29.56 167.50
N ILE A 522 -49.70 29.77 166.23
CA ILE A 522 -50.92 30.47 165.79
C ILE A 522 -52.14 29.55 165.96
N GLN A 523 -52.04 28.29 165.53
CA GLN A 523 -53.10 27.29 165.66
C GLN A 523 -53.55 27.08 167.13
N ASP A 524 -52.61 27.10 168.09
CA ASP A 524 -52.93 27.02 169.52
C ASP A 524 -53.71 28.27 170.03
N LEU A 525 -53.40 29.46 169.50
CA LEU A 525 -54.06 30.72 169.90
C LEU A 525 -55.44 30.90 169.24
N GLU A 526 -55.59 30.47 167.99
CA GLU A 526 -56.88 30.47 167.27
C GLU A 526 -57.92 29.59 167.98
N SER A 527 -57.49 28.50 168.64
CA SER A 527 -58.39 27.66 169.45
C SER A 527 -58.98 28.41 170.66
N LEU A 528 -58.18 29.27 171.30
CA LEU A 528 -58.59 30.04 172.47
C LEU A 528 -59.52 31.22 172.13
N GLU A 529 -59.39 31.75 170.91
CA GLU A 529 -60.23 32.83 170.40
C GLU A 529 -61.58 32.29 169.86
N HIS A 530 -61.61 31.06 169.33
CA HIS A 530 -62.83 30.39 168.91
C HIS A 530 -63.78 30.08 170.07
N ASP A 531 -63.27 29.66 171.24
CA ASP A 531 -64.07 29.45 172.45
C ASP A 531 -64.65 30.77 173.00
N LYS A 532 -63.92 31.87 172.83
CA LYS A 532 -64.36 33.22 173.24
C LYS A 532 -65.43 33.79 172.28
N GLN A 533 -65.30 33.54 170.98
CA GLN A 533 -66.27 33.96 169.98
C GLN A 533 -67.59 33.16 170.06
N ALA A 534 -67.53 31.88 170.43
CA ALA A 534 -68.72 31.06 170.66
C ALA A 534 -69.61 31.61 171.79
N ALA A 535 -69.01 32.12 172.87
CA ALA A 535 -69.74 32.79 173.95
C ALA A 535 -70.39 34.12 173.51
N SER A 536 -69.71 34.89 172.65
CA SER A 536 -70.23 36.18 172.16
C SER A 536 -71.37 36.02 171.15
N ASN A 537 -71.32 35.00 170.28
CA ASN A 537 -72.34 34.79 169.25
C ASN A 537 -73.67 34.33 169.86
N LEU A 538 -73.64 33.48 170.89
CA LEU A 538 -74.85 33.01 171.58
C LEU A 538 -75.60 34.15 172.32
N GLU A 539 -74.89 35.15 172.83
CA GLU A 539 -75.52 36.34 173.44
C GLU A 539 -76.15 37.25 172.38
N GLN A 540 -75.52 37.39 171.21
CA GLN A 540 -76.05 38.20 170.10
C GLN A 540 -77.27 37.54 169.44
N GLU A 541 -77.25 36.22 169.26
CA GLU A 541 -78.30 35.46 168.57
C GLU A 541 -79.59 35.38 169.39
N LEU A 542 -79.52 35.29 170.72
CA LEU A 542 -80.71 35.36 171.58
C LEU A 542 -81.29 36.78 171.70
N ARG A 543 -80.46 37.83 171.62
CA ARG A 543 -80.95 39.22 171.50
C ARG A 543 -81.68 39.44 170.18
N ASN A 544 -81.15 38.91 169.07
CA ASN A 544 -81.77 39.03 167.75
C ASN A 544 -83.08 38.21 167.64
N ASN A 545 -83.13 36.99 168.21
CA ASN A 545 -84.36 36.20 168.28
C ASN A 545 -85.48 36.91 169.07
N MET A 546 -85.14 37.75 170.06
CA MET A 546 -86.11 38.58 170.78
C MET A 546 -86.77 39.62 169.85
N THR A 547 -85.99 40.27 168.99
CA THR A 547 -86.49 41.31 168.06
C THR A 547 -87.16 40.73 166.81
N GLU A 548 -86.70 39.59 166.29
CA GLU A 548 -87.21 39.03 165.03
C GLU A 548 -88.58 38.35 165.21
N LEU A 549 -88.87 37.85 166.42
CA LEU A 549 -90.21 37.42 166.82
C LEU A 549 -91.21 38.57 167.00
N GLU A 550 -90.74 39.81 167.17
CA GLU A 550 -91.61 41.01 167.22
C GLU A 550 -91.95 41.52 165.81
N GLU A 551 -91.02 41.46 164.84
CA GLU A 551 -91.26 41.93 163.46
C GLU A 551 -92.01 40.93 162.56
N GLN A 552 -91.75 39.61 162.66
CA GLN A 552 -92.44 38.62 161.81
C GLN A 552 -93.94 38.45 162.15
N LEU A 553 -94.39 39.00 163.29
CA LEU A 553 -95.81 39.13 163.64
C LEU A 553 -96.54 40.17 162.75
N ILE A 554 -95.80 41.14 162.17
CA ILE A 554 -96.34 42.27 161.41
C ILE A 554 -96.46 41.94 159.91
N GLU A 555 -95.48 41.25 159.32
CA GLU A 555 -95.41 41.02 157.86
C GLU A 555 -96.40 39.96 157.34
N LYS A 556 -96.78 38.95 158.15
CA LYS A 556 -97.75 37.91 157.74
C LYS A 556 -99.16 38.41 157.40
N ASN A 557 -99.46 39.70 157.62
CA ASN A 557 -100.75 40.32 157.33
C ASN A 557 -100.88 41.01 155.95
N LYS A 558 -99.83 41.13 155.13
CA LYS A 558 -99.89 41.90 153.85
C LYS A 558 -99.87 41.07 152.55
N ASN A 559 -98.89 40.19 152.34
CA ASN A 559 -98.66 39.59 151.00
C ASN A 559 -99.57 38.41 150.60
N ILE A 560 -100.56 38.07 151.42
CA ILE A 560 -101.67 37.17 151.04
C ILE A 560 -102.59 37.78 149.95
N ARG A 561 -102.45 39.08 149.61
CA ARG A 561 -103.39 39.80 148.75
C ARG A 561 -103.02 39.96 147.27
N VAL A 562 -101.80 39.62 146.84
CA VAL A 562 -101.31 40.04 145.51
C VAL A 562 -100.90 38.86 144.63
N LEU A 563 -101.89 38.32 143.91
CA LEU A 563 -101.75 37.82 142.54
C LEU A 563 -100.75 36.65 142.34
N GLN A 564 -101.14 35.37 142.39
CA GLN A 564 -102.44 34.77 142.03
C GLN A 564 -102.94 35.11 140.60
N GLN A 565 -102.14 35.79 139.77
CA GLN A 565 -102.58 36.29 138.45
C GLN A 565 -101.53 36.05 137.35
N ARG A 566 -101.55 34.82 136.81
CA ARG A 566 -101.00 34.37 135.50
C ARG A 566 -99.54 33.87 135.51
N LEU A 567 -99.19 32.65 135.09
CA LEU A 567 -99.90 31.40 134.75
C LEU A 567 -101.02 31.41 133.67
N SER A 568 -101.29 32.53 133.00
CA SER A 568 -102.37 32.67 132.02
C SER A 568 -102.12 33.87 131.11
N ASP A 569 -101.15 33.65 130.22
CA ASP A 569 -100.89 34.31 128.94
C ASP A 569 -99.56 33.71 128.43
N MET A 570 -99.35 32.39 128.41
CA MET A 570 -100.02 31.45 127.48
C MET A 570 -100.36 32.06 126.10
N LYS A 571 -99.57 33.05 125.66
CA LYS A 571 -99.89 33.92 124.54
C LYS A 571 -98.98 33.65 123.35
N LYS A 572 -99.28 32.50 122.72
CA LYS A 572 -99.03 32.19 121.31
C LYS A 572 -97.55 32.07 120.87
N THR A 573 -97.06 31.00 120.24
CA THR A 573 -97.57 29.69 119.82
C THR A 573 -96.46 29.10 118.95
N LEU A 574 -95.86 27.97 119.36
CA LEU A 574 -95.29 26.86 118.51
C LEU A 574 -93.97 27.13 117.70
N GLN A 575 -93.06 26.18 117.38
CA GLN A 575 -92.89 24.71 117.66
C GLN A 575 -91.46 24.14 117.32
N ARG A 576 -90.66 23.71 118.33
CA ARG A 576 -89.75 22.51 118.57
C ARG A 576 -88.79 21.80 117.52
N GLU A 577 -88.02 20.76 117.97
CA GLU A 577 -86.58 20.39 117.71
C GLU A 577 -86.15 18.84 117.57
N LEU A 578 -84.97 18.51 116.97
CA LEU A 578 -83.85 17.47 117.23
C LEU A 578 -83.87 15.85 117.20
N ARG A 579 -82.87 15.17 116.51
CA ARG A 579 -82.05 13.84 116.72
C ARG A 579 -82.30 12.35 116.14
N LEU A 580 -81.24 11.71 115.48
CA LEU A 580 -80.62 10.29 115.43
C LEU A 580 -81.14 8.96 114.64
N PRO A 581 -80.70 7.64 114.78
CA PRO A 581 -80.15 6.68 113.71
C PRO A 581 -80.75 5.20 113.50
N VAL A 582 -80.03 4.19 112.89
CA VAL A 582 -80.47 2.91 112.18
C VAL A 582 -80.32 1.48 112.85
N GLN A 583 -81.27 0.52 112.58
CA GLN A 583 -81.31 -1.01 112.68
C GLN A 583 -80.79 -1.79 113.94
N SER A 584 -81.29 -2.98 114.36
CA SER A 584 -82.55 -3.75 114.17
C SER A 584 -82.61 -5.03 115.08
N VAL A 585 -83.59 -5.16 116.00
CA VAL A 585 -84.07 -6.43 116.64
C VAL A 585 -85.56 -6.26 117.03
N ASP A 586 -86.31 -7.37 117.08
CA ASP A 586 -87.74 -7.57 117.44
C ASP A 586 -88.43 -6.59 118.41
N GLY A 587 -89.75 -6.42 118.23
CA GLY A 587 -90.61 -5.98 119.35
C GLY A 587 -91.88 -5.15 119.09
N THR A 588 -92.70 -5.46 118.07
CA THR A 588 -94.15 -5.08 117.97
C THR A 588 -94.60 -3.59 118.05
N SER A 589 -95.40 -3.20 117.03
CA SER A 589 -96.33 -2.03 116.91
C SER A 589 -95.84 -0.61 116.50
N THR A 590 -96.22 -0.24 115.26
CA THR A 590 -96.67 1.09 114.70
C THR A 590 -95.72 2.17 114.08
N THR A 591 -95.67 2.19 112.72
CA THR A 591 -95.79 3.32 111.72
C THR A 591 -94.66 4.33 111.31
N GLU A 592 -94.09 4.18 110.06
CA GLU A 592 -93.71 5.19 108.97
C GLU A 592 -92.50 6.19 109.07
N SER A 593 -91.84 6.78 108.01
CA SER A 593 -91.78 6.63 106.50
C SER A 593 -90.45 7.15 105.78
N GLU A 594 -90.45 8.01 104.72
CA GLU A 594 -89.45 8.16 103.57
C GLU A 594 -89.25 9.64 102.99
N PRO A 595 -88.43 10.01 101.92
CA PRO A 595 -86.99 9.75 101.57
C PRO A 595 -86.20 10.73 100.57
N PHE A 596 -85.10 10.22 99.93
CA PHE A 596 -84.48 10.54 98.58
C PHE A 596 -83.57 11.82 98.40
N THR A 597 -82.63 12.04 97.43
CA THR A 597 -81.89 11.33 96.30
C THR A 597 -80.62 12.16 95.90
N GLN A 598 -79.42 11.67 95.45
CA GLN A 598 -78.90 11.01 94.20
C GLN A 598 -78.70 11.88 92.92
N ALA A 599 -77.91 11.55 91.86
CA ALA A 599 -76.66 10.75 91.64
C ALA A 599 -76.24 10.72 90.13
N ALA A 600 -75.04 10.17 89.83
CA ALA A 600 -74.63 9.42 88.59
C ALA A 600 -74.57 10.19 87.21
N VAL A 601 -74.03 9.70 86.07
CA VAL A 601 -74.41 8.53 85.23
C VAL A 601 -73.45 8.27 84.01
N LEU A 602 -73.08 6.99 83.77
CA LEU A 602 -72.84 6.19 82.50
C LEU A 602 -71.93 6.60 81.29
N ALA A 603 -70.94 5.73 80.99
CA ALA A 603 -70.83 4.75 79.86
C ALA A 603 -70.84 5.19 78.33
N PRO A 604 -70.96 4.30 77.28
CA PRO A 604 -69.80 3.89 76.45
C PRO A 604 -69.93 3.88 74.89
N SER A 605 -68.80 3.64 74.20
CA SER A 605 -68.58 3.02 72.85
C SER A 605 -69.27 3.51 71.53
N SER A 606 -68.41 3.90 70.57
CA SER A 606 -68.42 3.58 69.11
C SER A 606 -69.29 4.32 68.05
N SER A 607 -68.57 4.94 67.08
CA SER A 607 -68.73 4.80 65.58
C SER A 607 -69.26 5.98 64.72
N ARG A 608 -68.66 6.10 63.50
CA ARG A 608 -69.12 6.79 62.25
C ARG A 608 -69.13 8.35 62.20
N HIS A 609 -69.00 9.06 61.05
CA HIS A 609 -68.53 8.81 59.65
C HIS A 609 -68.50 10.16 58.84
N LEU A 610 -68.38 10.13 57.50
CA LEU A 610 -68.49 11.21 56.47
C LEU A 610 -67.15 11.90 56.08
N GLN A 611 -66.79 12.24 54.83
CA GLN A 611 -67.34 12.12 53.44
C GLN A 611 -66.14 11.87 52.45
N GLN A 612 -66.18 11.09 51.35
CA GLN A 612 -66.94 11.17 50.06
C GLN A 612 -66.38 12.27 49.09
N LYS A 613 -66.05 12.12 47.78
CA LYS A 613 -66.34 11.13 46.69
C LYS A 613 -65.45 11.28 45.41
N GLN A 614 -65.31 10.21 44.58
CA GLN A 614 -65.10 10.17 43.09
C GLN A 614 -63.76 10.72 42.48
N HIS A 615 -63.28 10.33 41.27
CA HIS A 615 -63.97 10.01 39.99
C HIS A 615 -63.19 9.04 39.01
N HIS A 616 -63.87 8.65 37.90
CA HIS A 616 -63.55 7.70 36.78
C HIS A 616 -62.31 8.10 35.89
N GLN A 617 -61.67 7.30 35.02
CA GLN A 617 -61.98 6.19 34.07
C GLN A 617 -62.62 6.61 32.71
N ALA A 618 -62.25 5.90 31.61
CA ALA A 618 -62.77 5.92 30.21
C ALA A 618 -62.24 7.00 29.24
N VAL A 619 -62.19 6.84 27.89
CA VAL A 619 -61.89 5.68 26.99
C VAL A 619 -61.73 6.17 25.51
N THR A 620 -60.94 5.46 24.69
CA THR A 620 -60.89 5.45 23.18
C THR A 620 -60.58 6.69 22.30
N ASN A 621 -59.61 6.45 21.39
CA ASN A 621 -59.72 6.46 19.91
C ASN A 621 -59.07 7.56 19.02
N HIS A 622 -58.34 7.05 18.02
CA HIS A 622 -58.13 7.56 16.65
C HIS A 622 -57.24 8.81 16.47
N GLN A 623 -56.36 8.92 15.46
CA GLN A 623 -55.79 7.92 14.53
C GLN A 623 -54.59 8.56 13.76
N MET A 624 -53.88 7.76 12.97
CA MET A 624 -52.96 8.11 11.85
C MET A 624 -51.45 8.23 12.15
N THR A 625 -50.72 7.28 11.53
CA THR A 625 -49.43 7.39 10.79
C THR A 625 -48.20 7.94 11.52
N ASP A 626 -47.01 7.30 11.46
CA ASP A 626 -46.49 6.44 10.38
C ASP A 626 -46.12 5.00 10.79
N ASP A 627 -46.66 4.03 10.05
CA ASP A 627 -46.03 2.73 9.81
C ASP A 627 -45.34 2.82 8.43
N ASP A 628 -44.01 2.90 8.34
CA ASP A 628 -43.31 2.80 7.04
C ASP A 628 -41.89 2.20 7.07
N ASP A 629 -41.28 2.00 8.25
CA ASP A 629 -39.88 1.51 8.34
C ASP A 629 -39.73 -0.02 8.15
N ASP A 630 -40.76 -0.83 8.41
CA ASP A 630 -40.63 -2.30 8.49
C ASP A 630 -40.76 -3.01 7.12
N VAL A 631 -41.36 -2.35 6.12
CA VAL A 631 -41.29 -2.78 4.71
C VAL A 631 -39.88 -2.55 4.15
N ASN A 632 -39.21 -1.50 4.63
CA ASN A 632 -37.94 -1.02 4.11
C ASN A 632 -36.81 -2.04 4.36
N PHE A 633 -36.65 -2.59 5.56
CA PHE A 633 -35.55 -3.54 5.86
C PHE A 633 -35.59 -4.82 5.03
N LYS A 634 -36.78 -5.34 4.70
CA LYS A 634 -36.94 -6.56 3.90
C LYS A 634 -36.60 -6.32 2.42
N TYR A 635 -36.99 -5.16 1.90
CA TYR A 635 -36.64 -4.73 0.54
C TYR A 635 -35.16 -4.35 0.43
N LEU A 636 -34.64 -3.59 1.40
CA LEU A 636 -33.24 -3.20 1.53
C LEU A 636 -32.30 -4.41 1.56
N LYS A 637 -32.63 -5.45 2.34
CA LYS A 637 -31.88 -6.72 2.33
C LYS A 637 -31.85 -7.36 0.93
N HIS A 638 -32.96 -7.34 0.21
CA HIS A 638 -33.03 -7.90 -1.15
C HIS A 638 -32.28 -7.04 -2.18
N VAL A 639 -32.34 -5.70 -2.07
CA VAL A 639 -31.61 -4.75 -2.91
C VAL A 639 -30.09 -4.84 -2.68
N LEU A 640 -29.64 -4.96 -1.42
CA LEU A 640 -28.22 -5.19 -1.08
C LEU A 640 -27.71 -6.54 -1.59
N ILE A 641 -28.46 -7.62 -1.37
CA ILE A 641 -28.08 -8.95 -1.90
C ILE A 641 -28.01 -8.90 -3.43
N LYS A 642 -29.01 -8.30 -4.09
CA LYS A 642 -29.00 -8.13 -5.55
C LYS A 642 -27.82 -7.28 -6.02
N PHE A 643 -27.55 -6.12 -5.40
CA PHE A 643 -26.40 -5.27 -5.71
C PHE A 643 -25.05 -6.01 -5.59
N LEU A 644 -24.90 -6.87 -4.56
CA LEU A 644 -23.67 -7.66 -4.34
C LEU A 644 -23.53 -8.90 -5.23
N THR A 645 -24.58 -9.30 -5.95
CA THR A 645 -24.63 -10.55 -6.77
C THR A 645 -25.04 -10.34 -8.23
N SER A 646 -25.45 -9.13 -8.61
CA SER A 646 -25.75 -8.73 -9.99
C SER A 646 -24.48 -8.51 -10.80
N ARG A 647 -24.63 -8.54 -12.13
CA ARG A 647 -23.55 -8.18 -13.06
C ARG A 647 -23.22 -6.69 -13.00
N GLU A 648 -22.00 -6.37 -13.40
CA GLU A 648 -21.31 -5.08 -13.27
C GLU A 648 -22.18 -3.86 -13.66
N TYR A 649 -22.86 -3.94 -14.81
CA TYR A 649 -23.67 -2.85 -15.35
C TYR A 649 -25.01 -2.66 -14.61
N GLU A 650 -25.59 -3.73 -14.07
CA GLU A 650 -26.82 -3.65 -13.26
C GLU A 650 -26.55 -3.01 -11.89
N ALA A 651 -25.38 -3.27 -11.31
CA ALA A 651 -24.96 -2.67 -10.05
C ALA A 651 -24.83 -1.13 -10.16
N GLN A 652 -24.32 -0.60 -11.28
CA GLN A 652 -24.27 0.85 -11.53
C GLN A 652 -25.65 1.51 -11.44
N HIS A 653 -26.67 0.90 -12.04
CA HIS A 653 -28.04 1.42 -12.01
C HIS A 653 -28.69 1.30 -10.62
N LEU A 654 -28.34 0.27 -9.84
CA LEU A 654 -28.82 0.08 -8.47
C LEU A 654 -28.17 1.01 -7.44
N THR A 655 -27.02 1.63 -7.73
CA THR A 655 -26.30 2.53 -6.81
C THR A 655 -27.19 3.65 -6.24
N ARG A 656 -28.03 4.28 -7.07
CA ARG A 656 -28.94 5.37 -6.62
C ARG A 656 -30.03 4.84 -5.67
N ALA A 657 -30.54 3.64 -5.91
CA ALA A 657 -31.51 3.02 -5.01
C ALA A 657 -30.86 2.69 -3.66
N VAL A 658 -29.65 2.11 -3.66
CA VAL A 658 -28.90 1.80 -2.43
C VAL A 658 -28.59 3.07 -1.63
N ALA A 659 -28.09 4.12 -2.28
CA ALA A 659 -27.77 5.40 -1.63
C ALA A 659 -29.01 6.08 -1.01
N THR A 660 -30.15 6.02 -1.70
CA THR A 660 -31.41 6.60 -1.22
C THR A 660 -31.98 5.80 -0.04
N LEU A 661 -31.99 4.47 -0.12
CA LEU A 661 -32.54 3.58 0.92
C LEU A 661 -31.69 3.56 2.20
N LEU A 662 -30.35 3.70 2.08
CA LEU A 662 -29.43 3.75 3.22
C LEU A 662 -29.11 5.17 3.71
N ARG A 663 -29.72 6.20 3.12
CA ARG A 663 -29.49 7.63 3.43
C ARG A 663 -28.00 8.01 3.42
N PHE A 664 -27.26 7.56 2.41
CA PHE A 664 -25.86 7.92 2.23
C PHE A 664 -25.71 9.44 2.04
N SER A 665 -24.63 10.00 2.58
CA SER A 665 -24.23 11.35 2.19
C SER A 665 -23.84 11.41 0.70
N PRO A 666 -23.91 12.60 0.05
CA PRO A 666 -23.46 12.75 -1.34
C PRO A 666 -21.99 12.33 -1.56
N GLU A 667 -21.17 12.47 -0.52
CA GLU A 667 -19.78 12.02 -0.46
C GLU A 667 -19.67 10.48 -0.50
N GLU A 668 -20.47 9.78 0.31
CA GLU A 668 -20.50 8.31 0.36
C GLU A 668 -21.09 7.69 -0.91
N GLU A 669 -22.12 8.30 -1.51
CA GLU A 669 -22.63 7.87 -2.81
C GLU A 669 -21.59 8.08 -3.93
N ARG A 670 -20.90 9.22 -3.94
CA ARG A 670 -19.82 9.51 -4.91
C ARG A 670 -18.70 8.47 -4.79
N LEU A 671 -18.23 8.19 -3.58
CA LEU A 671 -17.20 7.17 -3.34
C LEU A 671 -17.63 5.77 -3.82
N LEU A 672 -18.90 5.39 -3.61
CA LEU A 672 -19.42 4.10 -4.07
C LEU A 672 -19.41 4.00 -5.59
N ARG A 673 -19.82 5.06 -6.30
CA ARG A 673 -19.79 5.13 -7.77
C ARG A 673 -18.36 5.07 -8.31
N GLU A 674 -17.46 5.89 -7.79
CA GLU A 674 -16.05 5.91 -8.19
C GLU A 674 -15.37 4.55 -7.95
N THR A 675 -15.70 3.86 -6.85
CA THR A 675 -15.16 2.52 -6.54
C THR A 675 -15.67 1.45 -7.50
N LEU A 676 -16.92 1.58 -7.97
CA LEU A 676 -17.52 0.65 -8.91
C LEU A 676 -17.03 0.91 -10.34
N GLU A 677 -16.89 2.18 -10.75
CA GLU A 677 -16.30 2.60 -12.02
C GLU A 677 -14.80 2.24 -12.13
N TRP A 678 -14.04 2.40 -11.04
CA TRP A 678 -12.67 1.91 -10.95
C TRP A 678 -12.55 0.42 -11.27
N LYS A 679 -13.45 -0.41 -10.74
CA LYS A 679 -13.50 -1.86 -11.05
C LYS A 679 -13.86 -2.16 -12.51
N MET A 680 -14.45 -1.23 -13.26
CA MET A 680 -14.74 -1.38 -14.70
C MET A 680 -13.60 -0.92 -15.60
N SER A 681 -12.63 -0.17 -15.07
CA SER A 681 -11.57 0.45 -15.86
C SER A 681 -10.23 -0.26 -15.67
N TRP A 682 -9.69 -0.81 -16.75
CA TRP A 682 -8.34 -1.42 -16.77
C TRP A 682 -7.24 -0.41 -16.39
N PHE A 683 -7.50 0.90 -16.52
CA PHE A 683 -6.54 1.98 -16.28
C PHE A 683 -6.97 2.95 -15.17
N GLY A 684 -7.98 2.60 -14.36
CA GLY A 684 -8.44 3.46 -13.27
C GLY A 684 -7.50 3.48 -12.07
N THR A 685 -7.25 4.65 -11.50
CA THR A 685 -6.64 4.79 -10.16
C THR A 685 -7.66 4.49 -9.07
N ARG A 686 -7.27 3.70 -8.06
CA ARG A 686 -8.14 3.29 -6.94
C ARG A 686 -8.60 4.51 -6.12
N PRO A 687 -9.91 4.69 -5.86
CA PRO A 687 -10.41 5.83 -5.08
C PRO A 687 -9.84 5.89 -3.66
N SER A 688 -9.62 7.11 -3.18
CA SER A 688 -9.01 7.39 -1.87
C SER A 688 -10.00 7.19 -0.72
N LEU A 689 -10.11 5.96 -0.26
CA LEU A 689 -10.69 5.62 1.06
C LEU A 689 -9.64 5.95 2.12
N GLY A 690 -9.80 7.08 2.81
CA GLY A 690 -8.77 7.66 3.70
C GLY A 690 -8.29 6.74 4.84
N PHE A 691 -7.01 6.89 5.20
CA PHE A 691 -6.37 6.11 6.26
C PHE A 691 -6.55 6.76 7.65
N GLY A 692 -7.06 6.00 8.62
CA GLY A 692 -7.19 6.44 10.01
C GLY A 692 -8.34 5.76 10.76
N GLN A 693 -8.49 6.05 12.06
CA GLN A 693 -9.51 5.45 12.94
C GLN A 693 -10.98 5.77 12.58
N THR A 694 -11.23 6.49 11.49
CA THR A 694 -12.57 6.74 10.92
C THR A 694 -12.91 5.80 9.74
N ALA A 695 -12.02 4.87 9.37
CA ALA A 695 -12.25 3.93 8.28
C ALA A 695 -13.31 2.87 8.63
N LYS A 696 -14.45 2.87 7.91
CA LYS A 696 -15.58 1.93 8.10
C LYS A 696 -15.33 0.51 7.56
N THR A 697 -14.14 -0.06 7.74
CA THR A 697 -13.85 -1.47 7.40
C THR A 697 -12.91 -2.11 8.42
N ILE A 698 -13.41 -3.15 9.09
CA ILE A 698 -12.59 -4.10 9.86
C ILE A 698 -11.80 -4.94 8.84
N PRO A 699 -10.48 -5.15 9.01
CA PRO A 699 -9.71 -6.02 8.12
C PRO A 699 -10.18 -7.48 8.24
N PRO A 700 -10.09 -8.29 7.17
CA PRO A 700 -10.46 -9.70 7.24
C PRO A 700 -9.49 -10.46 8.14
N SER A 701 -10.06 -11.27 9.04
CA SER A 701 -9.39 -12.35 9.77
C SER A 701 -9.24 -13.60 8.89
#